data_AF-A0A933QL31-F1
#
_entry.id   AF-A0A933QL31-F1
#
_cell.length_a   1.000
_cell.length_b   1.000
_cell.length_c   1.000
_cell.angle_alpha   90.00
_cell.angle_beta   90.00
_cell.angle_gamma   90.00
#
_symmetry.space_group_name_H-M   'P 1'
#
loop_
_entity.id
_entity.type
_entity.pdbx_description
1 polymer ?
#
loop_
_entity_poly.entity_id
_entity_poly.type
_entity_poly.pdbx_seq_one_letter_code
_entity_poly.pdbx_strand_id
1 'polypeptide(L)'
;MINLPFLKAKPNGEPSPAQTLAKGMVTVGDIIAPGAIEVDFNFLKIGNIFYRTLFVAGYPRFVSANWLEPLISFDHSLEVSTFIYPTESKEVLENLKRKIGEMEATIQSDIKRGRVIEPSVQVALEDALALQQQLAKGAERFFQFGLYITIPAESLEELEQVSKQVEATLGSLLIISKKATLQMEEGFKSSLPICSDKLMITRNMDTTSLATTFPFTTSELTANEGILYGINEHNDSLVIFDRFSLENANSVVFGKSIAGWENILIRQNNQVRVEKIGSLIEKLISQHGITYKDEALEGVQNPNFETLSYNKTLRAEWAKVNLAARKPFGKREKLYRITTKSGRKITVTADHSLVVLRNGHLKSVRGQAVKIGEAIPLCRKINEPDRPPQDIFPRELVPNWPLTLPHKLPLNDALLTLLGLTTSEGLINEKILRIFNTDPEVLEIISTSAEKIGAKPTPLFETGGTIDGFSLIPKSFAELFFSLGTGGKSGEKRIPPFIFSLSNKQVAFYLRAYFEGDGTVSKNKPEVSCCSKSQELISDLAYLFLRFGIIARIHKKFKKAINSKHSGDHYYDLTISGVANLKIFSENIGFLTSGKNRRLTDQLSKSENTNVDVIPTLEPIFKKLYSRLYLGDDIKGPVNLSPLKRGVFSPSKEQLKEIVRAIENRISELRQLKTKVKFLNQLPQIEVLIEKGSKNRKLNHLLWRELGHSWQLMKKRQVRPGTINVLRAYKTITGETVALPEVKQVLYETFQTVGISLRKENESLWSSVKLEARHLGDVSYPTVLEAVKHLKKRYRSLQLTIRHAEREIRQLKKLTEAELFWDPIATIEQIKHQEKYVYDLTVDNQIFLAGFGGLFVHNSGGGKSYLVKLEALRSLMFGTEIIVIDPEAEYEELSKAVGGEYISFSFNAPAKINPFDLSGVYEEGENELGLKILSLHGLCKVIMGQLSPTEEAILDRALVLTYKQKGITPEPATQKLEPPLLEDLYKTLIGMEDPEAKSMADRLEKFIKGSLAGIFNQPSNVNISNPFTVFSLKELEDELRPIAMYIILDYIWTRIKKEMRKRILVVDEAWYLMRYPDSATFLYSIAKRARKYFLGLTTITQDVEDFLGSDYGKAIVQNSSIQILLKQSPAAIDKVAEVFYLSQGEKNLLLSAEIGKGLFFAGPAHVAVRVVASEEEHQLATTKPEELLARKTPKTPAEEREKETTPKPTAPAPTAPIK
;
A
#
# COMPACT_ATOMS: atom_id res chain seq x y z
N MET A 1 28.92 -52.73 3.31
CA MET A 1 29.63 -52.16 4.47
C MET A 1 30.05 -50.74 4.14
N ILE A 2 29.60 -49.77 4.95
CA ILE A 2 29.95 -48.35 4.83
C ILE A 2 31.37 -48.20 5.38
N ASN A 3 32.30 -47.75 4.55
CA ASN A 3 33.67 -47.50 4.99
C ASN A 3 33.78 -46.03 5.41
N LEU A 4 33.59 -45.77 6.70
CA LEU A 4 33.74 -44.43 7.28
C LEU A 4 35.23 -44.11 7.45
N PRO A 5 35.75 -43.01 6.87
CA PRO A 5 37.19 -42.76 6.72
C PRO A 5 37.97 -42.53 8.03
N PHE A 6 37.29 -42.45 9.17
CA PHE A 6 37.87 -42.28 10.51
C PHE A 6 38.00 -43.59 11.30
N LEU A 7 37.53 -44.73 10.77
CA LEU A 7 37.66 -46.05 11.38
C LEU A 7 38.60 -46.94 10.54
N LYS A 8 39.90 -46.62 10.52
CA LYS A 8 40.90 -47.55 9.98
C LYS A 8 41.31 -48.57 11.05
N ALA A 9 40.66 -49.73 11.05
CA ALA A 9 41.23 -50.93 11.67
C ALA A 9 42.18 -51.60 10.67
N LYS A 10 43.42 -51.88 11.09
CA LYS A 10 44.44 -52.61 10.29
C LYS A 10 43.96 -54.01 9.92
N PRO A 11 44.36 -54.55 8.75
CA PRO A 11 43.97 -55.89 8.34
C PRO A 11 44.97 -56.94 8.81
N ASN A 12 44.49 -58.19 8.80
CA ASN A 12 45.21 -59.47 8.81
C ASN A 12 45.17 -60.25 10.15
N GLY A 13 44.09 -61.02 10.28
CA GLY A 13 43.97 -62.25 11.07
C GLY A 13 42.72 -62.99 10.59
N GLU A 14 42.76 -64.32 10.54
CA GLU A 14 41.62 -65.14 10.07
C GLU A 14 40.31 -64.76 10.80
N PRO A 15 39.16 -64.71 10.09
CA PRO A 15 37.94 -64.18 10.65
C PRO A 15 37.49 -65.04 11.85
N SER A 16 37.29 -64.38 12.99
CA SER A 16 36.85 -65.06 14.21
C SER A 16 35.46 -65.69 14.00
N PRO A 17 35.11 -66.77 14.73
CA PRO A 17 33.78 -67.37 14.65
C PRO A 17 32.64 -66.35 14.84
N ALA A 18 32.86 -65.30 15.63
CA ALA A 18 31.91 -64.20 15.83
C ALA A 18 31.74 -63.31 14.57
N GLN A 19 32.80 -63.08 13.79
CA GLN A 19 32.71 -62.34 12.52
C GLN A 19 32.02 -63.18 11.43
N THR A 20 32.18 -64.51 11.46
CA THR A 20 31.46 -65.43 10.57
C THR A 20 29.98 -65.53 10.95
N LEU A 21 29.65 -65.53 12.25
CA LEU A 21 28.26 -65.48 12.75
C LEU A 21 27.60 -64.14 12.42
N ALA A 22 28.32 -63.02 12.57
CA ALA A 22 27.82 -61.68 12.25
C ALA A 22 27.51 -61.46 10.76
N LYS A 23 28.13 -62.24 9.86
CA LYS A 23 27.79 -62.25 8.42
C LYS A 23 26.45 -62.92 8.11
N GLY A 24 25.93 -63.77 9.00
CA GLY A 24 24.63 -64.44 8.85
C GLY A 24 23.49 -63.77 9.64
N MET A 25 23.78 -62.70 10.39
CA MET A 25 22.77 -61.94 11.13
C MET A 25 22.16 -60.85 10.26
N VAL A 26 20.85 -60.62 10.42
CA VAL A 26 20.12 -59.53 9.75
C VAL A 26 20.81 -58.21 10.07
N THR A 27 21.37 -57.57 9.04
CA THR A 27 22.05 -56.29 9.18
C THR A 27 21.03 -55.16 9.22
N VAL A 28 21.40 -53.99 9.75
CA VAL A 28 20.56 -52.78 9.62
C VAL A 28 20.22 -52.50 8.15
N GLY A 29 21.14 -52.84 7.24
CA GLY A 29 20.92 -52.79 5.79
C GLY A 29 19.77 -53.68 5.33
N ASP A 30 19.66 -54.90 5.87
CA ASP A 30 18.58 -55.84 5.53
C ASP A 30 17.22 -55.41 6.11
N ILE A 31 17.22 -54.60 7.19
CA ILE A 31 16.00 -54.03 7.78
C ILE A 31 15.50 -52.82 6.99
N ILE A 32 16.41 -51.99 6.47
CA ILE A 32 16.07 -50.75 5.75
C ILE A 32 15.97 -50.93 4.22
N ALA A 33 16.52 -52.01 3.67
CA ALA A 33 16.49 -52.26 2.24
C ALA A 33 15.05 -52.52 1.78
N PRO A 34 14.61 -51.90 0.67
CA PRO A 34 13.29 -52.17 0.12
C PRO A 34 13.21 -53.62 -0.38
N GLY A 35 12.03 -54.24 -0.27
CA GLY A 35 11.83 -55.64 -0.65
C GLY A 35 12.11 -55.95 -2.14
N ALA A 36 11.96 -54.96 -3.03
CA ALA A 36 12.36 -55.03 -4.43
C ALA A 36 12.56 -53.62 -5.03
N ILE A 37 13.47 -53.53 -6.00
CA ILE A 37 13.66 -52.35 -6.85
C ILE A 37 13.60 -52.80 -8.31
N GLU A 38 12.68 -52.23 -9.09
CA GLU A 38 12.59 -52.47 -10.53
C GLU A 38 13.16 -51.26 -11.28
N VAL A 39 14.15 -51.49 -12.14
CA VAL A 39 14.76 -50.45 -12.97
C VAL A 39 14.24 -50.58 -14.40
N ASP A 40 13.54 -49.56 -14.89
CA ASP A 40 13.06 -49.50 -16.28
C ASP A 40 13.91 -48.48 -17.09
N PHE A 41 13.64 -48.38 -18.39
CA PHE A 41 14.30 -47.47 -19.32
C PHE A 41 14.15 -45.99 -18.93
N ASN A 42 12.97 -45.61 -18.43
CA ASN A 42 12.59 -44.22 -18.16
C ASN A 42 12.11 -43.93 -16.73
N PHE A 43 12.10 -44.92 -15.84
CA PHE A 43 11.70 -44.75 -14.46
C PHE A 43 12.29 -45.87 -13.58
N LEU A 44 12.25 -45.67 -12.28
CA LEU A 44 12.61 -46.63 -11.24
C LEU A 44 11.37 -46.90 -10.39
N LYS A 45 11.11 -48.12 -9.95
CA LYS A 45 10.02 -48.44 -9.03
C LYS A 45 10.58 -49.05 -7.76
N ILE A 46 10.27 -48.45 -6.61
CA ILE A 46 10.65 -48.93 -5.29
C ILE A 46 9.35 -49.15 -4.50
N GLY A 47 9.06 -50.40 -4.15
CA GLY A 47 7.75 -50.76 -3.58
C GLY A 47 6.62 -50.40 -4.55
N ASN A 48 5.73 -49.49 -4.13
CA ASN A 48 4.59 -49.03 -4.93
C ASN A 48 4.79 -47.63 -5.57
N ILE A 49 5.95 -47.01 -5.38
CA ILE A 49 6.22 -45.64 -5.86
C ILE A 49 7.13 -45.71 -7.08
N PHE A 50 6.79 -44.92 -8.10
CA PHE A 50 7.58 -44.72 -9.31
C PHE A 50 8.39 -43.43 -9.20
N TYR A 51 9.65 -43.48 -9.60
CA TYR A 51 10.59 -42.38 -9.55
C TYR A 51 11.13 -42.08 -10.94
N ARG A 52 11.32 -40.79 -11.24
CA ARG A 52 12.03 -40.36 -12.44
C ARG A 52 12.98 -39.21 -12.12
N THR A 53 14.25 -39.40 -12.47
CA THR A 53 15.24 -38.34 -12.32
C THR A 53 15.42 -37.57 -13.63
N LEU A 54 15.36 -36.25 -13.52
CA LEU A 54 15.75 -35.27 -14.52
C LEU A 54 17.08 -34.65 -14.12
N PHE A 55 17.97 -34.43 -15.08
CA PHE A 55 19.18 -33.64 -14.88
C PHE A 55 19.14 -32.39 -15.76
N VAL A 56 19.77 -31.32 -15.29
CA VAL A 56 19.86 -30.08 -16.05
C VAL A 56 21.06 -30.09 -16.98
N ALA A 57 20.80 -30.03 -18.29
CA ALA A 57 21.81 -30.04 -19.33
C ALA A 57 22.25 -28.62 -19.77
N GLY A 58 21.40 -27.61 -19.53
CA GLY A 58 21.66 -26.24 -19.95
C GLY A 58 20.97 -25.21 -19.05
N TYR A 59 21.65 -24.08 -18.87
CA TYR A 59 21.26 -22.97 -17.99
C TYR A 59 21.00 -21.69 -18.79
N PRO A 60 20.15 -20.78 -18.29
CA PRO A 60 19.98 -19.45 -18.88
C PRO A 60 21.29 -18.65 -18.83
N ARG A 61 21.44 -17.71 -19.77
CA ARG A 61 22.62 -16.83 -19.86
C ARG A 61 22.72 -15.84 -18.68
N PHE A 62 21.59 -15.43 -18.12
CA PHE A 62 21.52 -14.54 -16.97
C PHE A 62 20.51 -15.09 -15.99
N VAL A 63 20.89 -15.10 -14.71
CA VAL A 63 20.05 -15.55 -13.60
C VAL A 63 19.80 -14.39 -12.65
N SER A 64 18.53 -14.16 -12.30
CA SER A 64 18.17 -13.26 -11.21
C SER A 64 18.23 -14.00 -9.88
N ALA A 65 18.26 -13.28 -8.75
CA ALA A 65 18.08 -13.91 -7.45
C ALA A 65 16.78 -14.75 -7.42
N ASN A 66 16.84 -15.91 -6.77
CA ASN A 66 15.71 -16.83 -6.58
C ASN A 66 15.08 -17.40 -7.86
N TRP A 67 15.86 -17.53 -8.94
CA TRP A 67 15.36 -18.01 -10.24
C TRP A 67 14.92 -19.49 -10.26
N LEU A 68 15.28 -20.28 -9.24
CA LEU A 68 14.78 -21.65 -9.03
C LEU A 68 13.47 -21.72 -8.22
N GLU A 69 12.91 -20.59 -7.78
CA GLU A 69 11.68 -20.54 -6.96
C GLU A 69 10.51 -21.34 -7.57
N PRO A 70 10.20 -21.26 -8.88
CA PRO A 70 9.08 -22.02 -9.45
C PRO A 70 9.25 -23.54 -9.40
N LEU A 71 10.48 -24.04 -9.18
CA LEU A 71 10.75 -25.45 -8.95
C LEU A 71 10.49 -25.85 -7.49
N ILE A 72 10.65 -24.91 -6.56
CA ILE A 72 10.52 -25.16 -5.12
C ILE A 72 9.09 -24.94 -4.66
N SER A 73 8.39 -23.96 -5.23
CA SER A 73 6.95 -23.74 -5.05
C SER A 73 6.09 -24.63 -5.97
N PHE A 74 6.68 -25.68 -6.55
CA PHE A 74 5.99 -26.57 -7.46
C PHE A 74 4.97 -27.43 -6.71
N ASP A 75 3.73 -27.51 -7.21
CA ASP A 75 2.58 -28.18 -6.59
C ASP A 75 2.65 -29.72 -6.74
N HIS A 76 3.80 -30.30 -6.37
CA HIS A 76 4.08 -31.72 -6.30
C HIS A 76 5.36 -31.94 -5.45
N SER A 77 5.45 -33.05 -4.71
CA SER A 77 6.69 -33.42 -4.02
C SER A 77 7.82 -33.66 -5.03
N LEU A 78 8.93 -32.93 -4.91
CA LEU A 78 10.11 -33.05 -5.76
C LEU A 78 11.36 -33.17 -4.88
N GLU A 79 12.27 -34.07 -5.26
CA GLU A 79 13.61 -34.17 -4.65
C GLU A 79 14.61 -33.41 -5.51
N VAL A 80 15.07 -32.25 -5.03
CA VAL A 80 16.04 -31.42 -5.76
C VAL A 80 17.41 -31.52 -5.10
N SER A 81 18.43 -31.87 -5.88
CA SER A 81 19.80 -32.05 -5.39
C SER A 81 20.76 -31.20 -6.19
N THR A 82 21.56 -30.42 -5.48
CA THR A 82 22.58 -29.54 -6.05
C THR A 82 23.97 -29.98 -5.61
N PHE A 83 24.88 -30.06 -6.58
CA PHE A 83 26.28 -30.39 -6.33
C PHE A 83 27.16 -29.24 -6.76
N ILE A 84 28.09 -28.86 -5.89
CA ILE A 84 28.98 -27.72 -6.10
C ILE A 84 30.41 -28.22 -5.89
N TYR A 85 31.20 -28.20 -6.96
CA TYR A 85 32.61 -28.57 -6.91
C TYR A 85 33.47 -27.34 -7.18
N PRO A 86 34.42 -27.00 -6.30
CA PRO A 86 35.36 -25.91 -6.56
C PRO A 86 36.30 -26.30 -7.71
N THR A 87 36.56 -25.35 -8.60
CA THR A 87 37.51 -25.53 -9.72
C THR A 87 38.71 -24.60 -9.53
N GLU A 88 39.92 -25.07 -9.88
CA GLU A 88 41.10 -24.21 -9.83
C GLU A 88 41.04 -23.10 -10.89
N SER A 89 41.10 -21.84 -10.44
CA SER A 89 40.99 -20.67 -11.32
C SER A 89 42.05 -20.62 -12.43
N LYS A 90 43.21 -21.27 -12.22
CA LYS A 90 44.31 -21.29 -13.19
C LYS A 90 43.92 -22.02 -14.48
N GLU A 91 43.33 -23.21 -14.36
CA GLU A 91 42.92 -24.03 -15.51
C GLU A 91 41.79 -23.36 -16.30
N VAL A 92 40.84 -22.73 -15.59
CA VAL A 92 39.75 -21.98 -16.21
C VAL A 92 40.29 -20.77 -16.99
N LEU A 93 41.22 -20.01 -16.40
CA LEU A 93 41.85 -18.86 -17.05
C LEU A 93 42.65 -19.25 -18.31
N GLU A 94 43.35 -20.38 -18.30
CA GLU A 94 44.07 -20.89 -19.47
C GLU A 94 43.12 -21.28 -20.61
N ASN A 95 42.04 -21.99 -20.29
CA ASN A 95 41.00 -22.34 -21.25
C ASN A 95 40.28 -21.09 -21.82
N LEU A 96 40.00 -20.10 -20.96
CA LEU A 96 39.35 -18.85 -21.36
C LEU A 96 40.28 -18.02 -22.28
N LYS A 97 41.58 -17.94 -21.98
CA LYS A 97 42.59 -17.31 -22.85
C LYS A 97 42.62 -17.93 -24.24
N ARG A 98 42.63 -19.27 -24.33
CA ARG A 98 42.58 -19.97 -25.62
C ARG A 98 41.31 -19.61 -26.40
N LYS A 99 40.15 -19.60 -25.73
CA LYS A 99 38.87 -19.30 -26.38
C LYS A 99 38.75 -17.84 -26.84
N ILE A 100 39.27 -16.90 -26.06
CA ILE A 100 39.40 -15.48 -26.44
C ILE A 100 40.24 -15.36 -27.72
N GLY A 101 41.41 -16.03 -27.78
CA GLY A 101 42.25 -16.02 -28.97
C GLY A 101 41.58 -16.61 -30.21
N GLU A 102 40.80 -17.69 -30.06
CA GLU A 102 40.00 -18.25 -31.16
C GLU A 102 38.93 -17.26 -31.66
N MET A 103 38.23 -16.58 -30.75
CA MET A 103 37.20 -15.59 -31.08
C MET A 103 37.81 -14.35 -31.76
N GLU A 104 38.94 -13.83 -31.24
CA GLU A 104 39.68 -12.72 -31.86
C GLU A 104 40.19 -13.08 -33.25
N ALA A 105 40.74 -14.29 -33.42
CA ALA A 105 41.19 -14.78 -34.73
C ALA A 105 40.03 -14.91 -35.73
N THR A 106 38.86 -15.33 -35.27
CA THR A 106 37.63 -15.41 -36.09
C THR A 106 37.22 -14.01 -36.56
N ILE A 107 37.13 -13.04 -35.64
CA ILE A 107 36.80 -11.64 -35.96
C ILE A 107 37.82 -11.05 -36.93
N GLN A 108 39.12 -11.26 -36.70
CA GLN A 108 40.16 -10.77 -37.62
C GLN A 108 40.10 -11.44 -39.00
N SER A 109 39.74 -12.72 -39.07
CA SER A 109 39.56 -13.44 -40.34
C SER A 109 38.40 -12.86 -41.13
N ASP A 110 37.28 -12.57 -40.47
CA ASP A 110 36.10 -11.97 -41.10
C ASP A 110 36.40 -10.55 -41.59
N ILE A 111 37.10 -9.73 -40.79
CA ILE A 111 37.58 -8.39 -41.19
C ILE A 111 38.49 -8.48 -42.42
N LYS A 112 39.50 -9.37 -42.41
CA LYS A 112 40.44 -9.55 -43.55
C LYS A 112 39.75 -10.05 -44.82
N ARG A 113 38.66 -10.80 -44.68
CA ARG A 113 37.85 -11.32 -45.80
C ARG A 113 36.74 -10.38 -46.25
N GLY A 114 36.61 -9.19 -45.65
CA GLY A 114 35.55 -8.22 -45.95
C GLY A 114 34.15 -8.72 -45.59
N ARG A 115 34.04 -9.70 -44.69
CA ARG A 115 32.75 -10.24 -44.21
C ARG A 115 32.25 -9.43 -43.02
N VAL A 116 30.94 -9.33 -42.89
CA VAL A 116 30.30 -8.68 -41.73
C VAL A 116 30.58 -9.54 -40.49
N ILE A 117 31.14 -8.92 -39.45
CA ILE A 117 31.43 -9.58 -38.17
C ILE A 117 30.12 -10.08 -37.58
N GLU A 118 30.05 -11.36 -37.21
CA GLU A 118 28.88 -11.90 -36.52
C GLU A 118 28.73 -11.26 -35.13
N PRO A 119 27.60 -10.60 -34.83
CA PRO A 119 27.39 -9.94 -33.53
C PRO A 119 27.45 -10.91 -32.34
N SER A 120 27.11 -12.18 -32.54
CA SER A 120 27.19 -13.24 -31.52
C SER A 120 28.62 -13.49 -31.04
N VAL A 121 29.59 -13.50 -31.95
CA VAL A 121 31.00 -13.75 -31.65
C VAL A 121 31.61 -12.52 -30.95
N GLN A 122 31.23 -11.32 -31.38
CA GLN A 122 31.70 -10.07 -30.75
C GLN A 122 31.20 -9.93 -29.31
N VAL A 123 29.92 -10.23 -29.05
CA VAL A 123 29.35 -10.21 -27.70
C VAL A 123 29.96 -11.29 -26.82
N ALA A 124 30.18 -12.51 -27.35
CA ALA A 124 30.81 -13.59 -26.60
C ALA A 124 32.27 -13.27 -26.21
N LEU A 125 32.99 -12.56 -27.07
CA LEU A 125 34.35 -12.07 -26.78
C LEU A 125 34.33 -11.02 -25.67
N GLU A 126 33.40 -10.06 -25.71
CA GLU A 126 33.24 -9.03 -24.69
C GLU A 126 32.93 -9.65 -23.31
N ASP A 127 32.00 -10.61 -23.25
CA ASP A 127 31.68 -11.34 -22.03
C ASP A 127 32.88 -12.13 -21.49
N ALA A 128 33.61 -12.82 -22.37
CA ALA A 128 34.77 -13.61 -21.99
C ALA A 128 35.91 -12.73 -21.44
N LEU A 129 36.13 -11.55 -22.01
CA LEU A 129 37.13 -10.58 -21.52
C LEU A 129 36.73 -10.02 -20.14
N ALA A 130 35.45 -9.67 -19.96
CA ALA A 130 34.95 -9.19 -18.67
C ALA A 130 35.11 -10.26 -17.57
N LEU A 131 34.74 -11.50 -17.88
CA LEU A 131 34.88 -12.64 -16.97
C LEU A 131 36.35 -12.93 -16.64
N GLN A 132 37.24 -12.90 -17.64
CA GLN A 132 38.68 -13.06 -17.43
C GLN A 132 39.23 -12.05 -16.43
N GLN A 133 38.80 -10.80 -16.56
CA GLN A 133 39.25 -9.70 -15.69
C GLN A 133 38.79 -9.91 -14.24
N GLN A 134 37.56 -10.38 -14.01
CA GLN A 134 37.05 -10.63 -12.66
C GLN A 134 37.75 -11.82 -11.99
N LEU A 135 38.02 -12.90 -12.74
CA LEU A 135 38.77 -14.04 -12.24
C LEU A 135 40.23 -13.69 -11.91
N ALA A 136 40.89 -12.91 -12.77
CA ALA A 136 42.27 -12.48 -12.55
C ALA A 136 42.41 -11.59 -11.31
N LYS A 137 41.38 -10.79 -10.99
CA LYS A 137 41.31 -9.94 -9.79
C LYS A 137 40.95 -10.71 -8.51
N GLY A 138 40.54 -11.99 -8.63
CA GLY A 138 40.07 -12.80 -7.50
C GLY A 138 38.70 -12.37 -6.94
N ALA A 139 37.95 -11.54 -7.66
CA ALA A 139 36.62 -11.10 -7.27
C ALA A 139 35.56 -12.19 -7.50
N GLU A 140 35.81 -13.08 -8.46
CA GLU A 140 34.97 -14.23 -8.80
C GLU A 140 35.78 -15.52 -8.72
N ARG A 141 35.13 -16.63 -8.37
CA ARG A 141 35.66 -18.00 -8.46
C ARG A 141 34.76 -18.87 -9.32
N PHE A 142 35.33 -19.90 -9.94
CA PHE A 142 34.59 -20.88 -10.74
C PHE A 142 34.27 -22.14 -9.95
N PHE A 143 33.07 -22.65 -10.18
CA PHE A 143 32.57 -23.90 -9.65
C PHE A 143 31.95 -24.73 -10.78
N GLN A 144 32.00 -26.05 -10.65
CA GLN A 144 31.16 -26.95 -11.40
C GLN A 144 29.88 -27.21 -10.63
N PHE A 145 28.75 -26.89 -11.24
CA PHE A 145 27.41 -26.98 -10.67
C PHE A 145 26.59 -28.08 -11.36
N GLY A 146 26.12 -29.05 -10.58
CA GLY A 146 25.16 -30.09 -11.00
C GLY A 146 23.80 -29.87 -10.35
N LEU A 147 22.71 -30.08 -11.09
CA LEU A 147 21.34 -29.95 -10.60
C LEU A 147 20.50 -31.13 -11.10
N TYR A 148 19.98 -31.90 -10.16
CA TYR A 148 19.17 -33.09 -10.39
C TYR A 148 17.82 -32.97 -9.69
N ILE A 149 16.77 -33.46 -10.32
CA ILE A 149 15.39 -33.36 -9.87
C ILE A 149 14.75 -34.74 -9.98
N THR A 150 14.43 -35.37 -8.87
CA THR A 150 13.78 -36.68 -8.82
C THR A 150 12.31 -36.52 -8.46
N ILE A 151 11.45 -37.11 -9.28
CA ILE A 151 9.99 -37.00 -9.20
C ILE A 151 9.43 -38.34 -8.71
N PRO A 152 8.93 -38.45 -7.47
CA PRO A 152 8.13 -39.57 -7.02
C PRO A 152 6.70 -39.47 -7.58
N ALA A 153 6.01 -40.59 -7.77
CA ALA A 153 4.59 -40.66 -8.14
C ALA A 153 4.00 -42.03 -7.78
N GLU A 154 2.71 -42.12 -7.49
CA GLU A 154 2.05 -43.38 -7.13
C GLU A 154 1.66 -44.21 -8.37
N SER A 155 1.60 -43.57 -9.55
CA SER A 155 1.29 -44.22 -10.82
C SER A 155 2.15 -43.72 -11.97
N LEU A 156 2.29 -44.54 -13.03
CA LEU A 156 2.99 -44.16 -14.25
C LEU A 156 2.33 -42.98 -15.00
N GLU A 157 1.00 -42.88 -14.92
CA GLU A 157 0.24 -41.79 -15.56
C GLU A 157 0.54 -40.46 -14.87
N GLU A 158 0.50 -40.45 -13.53
CA GLU A 158 0.88 -39.30 -12.71
C GLU A 158 2.34 -38.91 -12.93
N LEU A 159 3.26 -39.89 -12.92
CA LEU A 159 4.68 -39.65 -13.17
C LEU A 159 4.90 -38.93 -14.51
N GLU A 160 4.19 -39.35 -15.57
CA GLU A 160 4.30 -38.74 -16.89
C GLU A 160 3.70 -37.33 -16.96
N GLN A 161 2.59 -37.11 -16.25
CA GLN A 161 1.96 -35.79 -16.16
C GLN A 161 2.86 -34.80 -15.41
N VAL A 162 3.32 -35.17 -14.22
CA VAL A 162 4.17 -34.33 -13.35
C VAL A 162 5.51 -34.07 -14.03
N SER A 163 6.12 -35.09 -14.66
CA SER A 163 7.36 -34.91 -15.44
C SER A 163 7.22 -33.83 -16.51
N LYS A 164 6.11 -33.83 -17.27
CA LYS A 164 5.87 -32.82 -18.31
C LYS A 164 5.65 -31.43 -17.74
N GLN A 165 5.00 -31.34 -16.59
CA GLN A 165 4.80 -30.06 -15.90
C GLN A 165 6.13 -29.51 -15.38
N VAL A 166 6.97 -30.33 -14.75
CA VAL A 166 8.31 -29.95 -14.29
C VAL A 166 9.19 -29.53 -15.48
N GLU A 167 9.22 -30.29 -16.57
CA GLU A 167 9.95 -29.92 -17.80
C GLU A 167 9.43 -28.61 -18.40
N ALA A 168 8.11 -28.35 -18.35
CA ALA A 168 7.52 -27.10 -18.82
C ALA A 168 7.91 -25.90 -17.93
N THR A 169 7.92 -26.08 -16.60
CA THR A 169 8.35 -25.07 -15.64
C THR A 169 9.82 -24.73 -15.84
N LEU A 170 10.69 -25.74 -15.91
CA LEU A 170 12.12 -25.57 -16.22
C LEU A 170 12.32 -24.87 -17.58
N GLY A 171 11.56 -25.27 -18.61
CA GLY A 171 11.58 -24.61 -19.92
C GLY A 171 11.16 -23.14 -19.89
N SER A 172 10.24 -22.75 -18.99
CA SER A 172 9.84 -21.34 -18.80
C SER A 172 10.96 -20.49 -18.19
N LEU A 173 11.83 -21.11 -17.38
CA LEU A 173 13.05 -20.54 -16.82
C LEU A 173 14.24 -20.56 -17.79
N LEU A 174 14.02 -20.99 -19.04
CA LEU A 174 15.06 -21.23 -20.04
C LEU A 174 16.10 -22.28 -19.61
N ILE A 175 15.71 -23.16 -18.67
CA ILE A 175 16.50 -24.32 -18.26
C ILE A 175 16.20 -25.48 -19.22
N ILE A 176 17.26 -26.14 -19.67
CA ILE A 176 17.16 -27.33 -20.53
C ILE A 176 17.35 -28.56 -19.64
N SER A 177 16.27 -29.25 -19.30
CA SER A 177 16.30 -30.53 -18.59
C SER A 177 16.29 -31.72 -19.54
N LYS A 178 16.82 -32.86 -19.07
CA LYS A 178 16.74 -34.15 -19.74
C LYS A 178 16.43 -35.25 -18.74
N LYS A 179 15.71 -36.27 -19.17
CA LYS A 179 15.49 -37.50 -18.40
C LYS A 179 16.80 -38.29 -18.31
N ALA A 180 17.11 -38.85 -17.15
CA ALA A 180 18.24 -39.78 -16.95
C ALA A 180 17.95 -41.17 -17.56
N THR A 181 17.48 -41.22 -18.81
CA THR A 181 17.12 -42.46 -19.52
C THR A 181 18.32 -43.42 -19.53
N LEU A 182 18.08 -44.70 -19.23
CA LEU A 182 19.11 -45.74 -18.99
C LEU A 182 20.06 -45.48 -17.81
N GLN A 183 19.88 -44.39 -17.07
CA GLN A 183 20.68 -44.00 -15.90
C GLN A 183 19.78 -43.63 -14.70
N MET A 184 18.54 -44.14 -14.66
CA MET A 184 17.55 -43.78 -13.64
C MET A 184 17.99 -44.20 -12.24
N GLU A 185 18.66 -45.36 -12.12
CA GLU A 185 19.22 -45.81 -10.86
C GLU A 185 20.32 -44.86 -10.34
N GLU A 186 21.24 -44.44 -11.22
CA GLU A 186 22.32 -43.50 -10.86
C GLU A 186 21.77 -42.09 -10.60
N GLY A 187 20.73 -41.68 -11.32
CA GLY A 187 20.00 -40.43 -11.06
C GLY A 187 19.35 -40.43 -9.68
N PHE A 188 18.63 -41.49 -9.34
CA PHE A 188 18.02 -41.65 -8.02
C PHE A 188 19.08 -41.65 -6.91
N LYS A 189 20.18 -42.41 -7.07
CA LYS A 189 21.30 -42.42 -6.11
C LYS A 189 21.93 -41.03 -5.92
N SER A 190 21.97 -40.22 -6.98
CA SER A 190 22.49 -38.85 -6.93
C SER A 190 21.55 -37.90 -6.17
N SER A 191 20.26 -38.23 -6.08
CA SER A 191 19.27 -37.46 -5.31
C SER A 191 19.17 -37.85 -3.83
N LEU A 192 19.75 -38.99 -3.44
CA LEU A 192 19.74 -39.42 -2.05
C LEU A 192 20.56 -38.46 -1.15
N PRO A 193 20.15 -38.24 0.11
CA PRO A 193 20.80 -37.33 1.06
C PRO A 193 22.12 -37.88 1.63
N ILE A 194 22.92 -38.55 0.81
CA ILE A 194 24.22 -39.12 1.14
C ILE A 194 25.39 -38.35 0.49
N CYS A 195 25.09 -37.24 -0.19
CA CYS A 195 26.06 -36.35 -0.84
C CYS A 195 26.99 -37.10 -1.82
N SER A 196 26.43 -37.94 -2.68
CA SER A 196 27.16 -38.73 -3.67
C SER A 196 26.60 -38.50 -5.07
N ASP A 197 27.24 -37.68 -5.87
CA ASP A 197 26.89 -37.49 -7.29
C ASP A 197 27.38 -38.68 -8.13
N LYS A 198 26.44 -39.43 -8.71
CA LYS A 198 26.74 -40.54 -9.61
C LYS A 198 26.61 -40.18 -11.08
N LEU A 199 25.85 -39.14 -11.41
CA LEU A 199 25.66 -38.68 -12.78
C LEU A 199 26.83 -37.82 -13.26
N MET A 200 27.43 -37.02 -12.37
CA MET A 200 28.55 -36.10 -12.67
C MET A 200 28.28 -35.17 -13.86
N ILE A 201 27.02 -34.78 -14.07
CA ILE A 201 26.61 -33.87 -15.15
C ILE A 201 26.63 -32.45 -14.60
N THR A 202 27.75 -31.77 -14.81
CA THR A 202 28.01 -30.44 -14.26
C THR A 202 28.17 -29.37 -15.35
N ARG A 203 27.99 -28.10 -14.97
CA ARG A 203 28.30 -26.92 -15.79
C ARG A 203 29.10 -25.92 -14.99
N ASN A 204 29.98 -25.19 -15.67
CA ASN A 204 30.75 -24.14 -15.03
C ASN A 204 29.85 -22.94 -14.69
N MET A 205 29.92 -22.48 -13.44
CA MET A 205 29.27 -21.28 -12.94
C MET A 205 30.26 -20.42 -12.14
N ASP A 206 30.13 -19.10 -12.24
CA ASP A 206 30.80 -18.13 -11.38
C ASP A 206 30.13 -18.03 -10.01
N THR A 207 30.79 -17.36 -9.06
CA THR A 207 30.34 -17.31 -7.66
C THR A 207 29.04 -16.53 -7.52
N THR A 208 28.89 -15.44 -8.28
CA THR A 208 27.65 -14.65 -8.29
C THR A 208 26.47 -15.44 -8.83
N SER A 209 26.61 -16.10 -9.99
CA SER A 209 25.56 -16.96 -10.55
C SER A 209 25.19 -18.10 -9.60
N LEU A 210 26.20 -18.75 -8.99
CA LEU A 210 25.98 -19.82 -8.03
C LEU A 210 25.21 -19.34 -6.79
N ALA A 211 25.52 -18.15 -6.26
CA ALA A 211 24.82 -17.59 -5.11
C ALA A 211 23.32 -17.39 -5.38
N THR A 212 22.92 -17.12 -6.63
CA THR A 212 21.49 -16.99 -6.99
C THR A 212 20.73 -18.31 -7.01
N THR A 213 21.43 -19.46 -7.03
CA THR A 213 20.81 -20.80 -6.98
C THR A 213 20.30 -21.16 -5.60
N PHE A 214 20.81 -20.49 -4.56
CA PHE A 214 20.25 -20.64 -3.22
C PHE A 214 18.81 -20.11 -3.22
N PRO A 215 17.85 -20.94 -2.80
CA PRO A 215 16.48 -20.50 -2.77
C PRO A 215 16.26 -19.55 -1.61
N PHE A 216 16.02 -18.29 -1.93
CA PHE A 216 15.50 -17.31 -0.99
C PHE A 216 13.99 -17.48 -0.86
N THR A 217 13.51 -18.74 -0.73
CA THR A 217 12.12 -18.99 -0.41
C THR A 217 11.92 -18.54 1.03
N THR A 218 11.06 -17.54 1.18
CA THR A 218 10.54 -17.07 2.46
C THR A 218 10.12 -18.28 3.28
N SER A 219 10.49 -18.30 4.56
CA SER A 219 10.05 -19.32 5.52
C SER A 219 8.53 -19.47 5.43
N GLU A 220 8.01 -20.66 5.19
CA GLU A 220 6.59 -20.91 5.43
C GLU A 220 6.39 -20.93 6.95
N LEU A 221 5.79 -19.85 7.48
CA LEU A 221 5.36 -19.77 8.87
C LEU A 221 3.96 -20.38 8.99
N THR A 222 3.86 -21.66 8.66
CA THR A 222 2.63 -22.43 8.72
C THR A 222 2.85 -23.66 9.60
N ALA A 223 2.13 -23.73 10.72
CA ALA A 223 2.06 -24.88 11.60
C ALA A 223 0.66 -25.50 11.54
N ASN A 224 0.56 -26.78 11.89
CA ASN A 224 -0.72 -27.50 11.96
C ASN A 224 -1.60 -27.10 13.15
N GLU A 225 -1.05 -26.32 14.09
CA GLU A 225 -1.70 -25.92 15.33
C GLU A 225 -1.48 -24.42 15.60
N GLY A 226 -2.48 -23.76 16.17
CA GLY A 226 -2.44 -22.34 16.54
C GLY A 226 -3.47 -21.47 15.85
N ILE A 227 -3.25 -20.16 15.88
CA ILE A 227 -4.20 -19.18 15.33
C ILE A 227 -3.72 -18.63 14.00
N LEU A 228 -4.66 -18.19 13.17
CA LEU A 228 -4.36 -17.45 11.95
C LEU A 228 -3.94 -16.03 12.31
N TYR A 229 -2.76 -15.60 11.86
CA TYR A 229 -2.29 -14.21 11.95
C TYR A 229 -2.53 -13.43 10.65
N GLY A 230 -2.51 -14.13 9.51
CA GLY A 230 -2.77 -13.52 8.21
C GLY A 230 -2.36 -14.42 7.05
N ILE A 231 -2.20 -13.82 5.89
CA ILE A 231 -1.74 -14.47 4.65
C ILE A 231 -0.37 -13.90 4.30
N ASN A 232 0.57 -14.76 3.92
CA ASN A 232 1.87 -14.36 3.42
C ASN A 232 1.72 -13.67 2.05
N GLU A 233 2.19 -12.43 1.92
CA GLU A 233 2.03 -11.62 0.69
C GLU A 233 2.89 -12.12 -0.49
N HIS A 234 3.86 -13.01 -0.25
CA HIS A 234 4.74 -13.52 -1.30
C HIS A 234 4.22 -14.77 -1.98
N ASN A 235 3.62 -15.70 -1.22
CA ASN A 235 3.18 -17.01 -1.73
C ASN A 235 1.70 -17.34 -1.41
N ASP A 236 0.95 -16.39 -0.85
CA ASP A 236 -0.46 -16.55 -0.43
C ASP A 236 -0.71 -17.71 0.58
N SER A 237 0.35 -18.23 1.22
CA SER A 237 0.23 -19.24 2.30
C SER A 237 -0.35 -18.64 3.58
N LEU A 238 -1.02 -19.48 4.39
CA LEU A 238 -1.60 -19.04 5.67
C LEU A 238 -0.51 -18.94 6.74
N VAL A 239 -0.41 -17.81 7.42
CA VAL A 239 0.46 -17.65 8.59
C VAL A 239 -0.30 -18.13 9.82
N ILE A 240 -0.14 -19.41 10.16
CA ILE A 240 -0.81 -20.08 11.30
C ILE A 240 0.26 -20.62 12.24
N PHE A 241 0.21 -20.25 13.52
CA PHE A 241 1.06 -20.88 14.54
C PHE A 241 0.58 -20.59 15.97
N ASP A 242 0.95 -21.44 16.93
CA ASP A 242 0.72 -21.21 18.36
C ASP A 242 1.90 -20.44 18.97
N ARG A 243 1.65 -19.22 19.46
CA ARG A 243 2.68 -18.40 20.11
C ARG A 243 3.29 -19.01 21.36
N PHE A 244 2.60 -19.92 22.05
CA PHE A 244 3.14 -20.63 23.22
C PHE A 244 4.10 -21.77 22.86
N SER A 245 4.25 -22.10 21.57
CA SER A 245 5.26 -23.05 21.09
C SER A 245 6.66 -22.44 20.91
N LEU A 246 6.77 -21.10 20.93
CA LEU A 246 8.04 -20.38 20.81
C LEU A 246 8.80 -20.31 22.15
N GLU A 247 10.08 -19.91 22.12
CA GLU A 247 10.93 -19.80 23.32
C GLU A 247 10.32 -18.93 24.44
N ASN A 248 9.55 -17.91 24.04
CA ASN A 248 8.62 -17.18 24.89
C ASN A 248 7.39 -16.79 24.08
N ALA A 249 6.30 -16.48 24.78
CA ALA A 249 5.05 -16.09 24.14
C ALA A 249 4.90 -14.57 24.00
N ASN A 250 5.96 -13.74 24.12
CA ASN A 250 5.84 -12.28 24.10
C ASN A 250 5.78 -11.70 22.67
N SER A 251 5.13 -10.54 22.48
CA SER A 251 4.89 -9.86 21.20
C SER A 251 5.01 -8.32 21.27
N VAL A 252 5.40 -7.68 20.16
CA VAL A 252 5.50 -6.20 19.97
C VAL A 252 4.87 -5.72 18.65
N VAL A 253 4.15 -4.57 18.62
CA VAL A 253 3.42 -4.02 17.44
C VAL A 253 3.57 -2.47 17.24
N PHE A 254 3.74 -1.93 15.99
CA PHE A 254 4.16 -0.52 15.67
C PHE A 254 3.50 0.25 14.41
N GLY A 255 3.28 1.62 14.34
CA GLY A 255 2.78 2.46 13.12
C GLY A 255 2.27 3.99 13.23
N LYS A 256 2.12 4.88 12.14
CA LYS A 256 2.11 6.45 12.12
C LYS A 256 1.05 7.41 11.36
N SER A 257 1.10 8.81 11.54
CA SER A 257 0.22 10.03 11.05
C SER A 257 0.81 11.47 10.55
N ILE A 258 0.00 12.58 10.28
CA ILE A 258 0.09 13.78 9.28
C ILE A 258 0.17 15.31 9.78
N ALA A 259 0.40 16.34 8.87
CA ALA A 259 0.64 17.85 8.95
C ALA A 259 -0.55 18.89 8.84
N GLY A 260 -0.61 20.09 9.50
CA GLY A 260 -1.88 20.92 9.50
C GLY A 260 -1.99 22.47 9.59
N TRP A 261 -1.37 23.25 8.70
CA TRP A 261 -1.77 24.66 8.42
C TRP A 261 -2.37 24.86 7.02
N GLU A 262 -2.82 23.77 6.40
CA GLU A 262 -3.36 23.78 5.05
C GLU A 262 -4.83 24.23 5.03
N ASN A 263 -5.24 24.91 3.94
CA ASN A 263 -6.65 25.25 3.74
C ASN A 263 -7.45 23.99 3.41
N ILE A 264 -8.65 23.87 3.95
CA ILE A 264 -9.59 22.79 3.66
C ILE A 264 -10.93 23.38 3.26
N LEU A 265 -11.59 22.71 2.31
CA LEU A 265 -12.94 23.05 1.89
C LEU A 265 -13.93 22.20 2.69
N ILE A 266 -14.76 22.83 3.50
CA ILE A 266 -15.72 22.14 4.37
C ILE A 266 -17.15 22.48 4.01
N ARG A 267 -18.06 21.52 4.25
CA ARG A 267 -19.51 21.70 4.21
C ARG A 267 -20.10 21.37 5.57
N GLN A 268 -20.78 22.33 6.19
CA GLN A 268 -21.42 22.18 7.49
C GLN A 268 -22.80 22.83 7.44
N ASN A 269 -23.87 22.12 7.83
CA ASN A 269 -25.25 22.62 7.76
C ASN A 269 -25.63 23.19 6.37
N ASN A 270 -25.24 22.49 5.29
CA ASN A 270 -25.39 22.92 3.88
C ASN A 270 -24.64 24.21 3.49
N GLN A 271 -23.84 24.80 4.38
CA GLN A 271 -22.96 25.91 4.06
C GLN A 271 -21.56 25.40 3.75
N VAL A 272 -21.03 25.85 2.61
CA VAL A 272 -19.67 25.57 2.16
C VAL A 272 -18.78 26.75 2.48
N ARG A 273 -17.58 26.49 3.04
CA ARG A 273 -16.57 27.51 3.32
C ARG A 273 -15.15 26.93 3.24
N VAL A 274 -14.17 27.80 2.98
CA VAL A 274 -12.74 27.46 3.04
C VAL A 274 -12.19 27.97 4.37
N GLU A 275 -11.56 27.08 5.14
CA GLU A 275 -10.93 27.43 6.42
C GLU A 275 -9.55 26.80 6.53
N LYS A 276 -8.71 27.35 7.41
CA LYS A 276 -7.45 26.70 7.79
C LYS A 276 -7.75 25.52 8.69
N ILE A 277 -7.23 24.34 8.33
CA ILE A 277 -7.45 23.09 9.08
C ILE A 277 -7.10 23.24 10.57
N GLY A 278 -5.97 23.89 10.88
CA GLY A 278 -5.58 24.15 12.25
C GLY A 278 -6.58 25.02 13.01
N SER A 279 -6.98 26.17 12.45
CA SER A 279 -7.96 27.05 13.09
C SER A 279 -9.33 26.39 13.27
N LEU A 280 -9.76 25.56 12.31
CA LEU A 280 -10.99 24.80 12.42
C LEU A 280 -10.92 23.81 13.58
N ILE A 281 -9.84 23.03 13.67
CA ILE A 281 -9.69 22.00 14.70
C ILE A 281 -9.55 22.63 16.09
N GLU A 282 -8.77 23.70 16.23
CA GLU A 282 -8.69 24.47 17.48
C GLU A 282 -10.05 25.03 17.92
N LYS A 283 -10.84 25.54 16.96
CA LYS A 283 -12.20 25.99 17.22
C LYS A 283 -13.11 24.84 17.65
N LEU A 284 -13.04 23.70 16.99
CA LEU A 284 -13.84 22.53 17.33
C LEU A 284 -13.49 22.01 18.73
N ILE A 285 -12.19 21.91 19.04
CA ILE A 285 -11.67 21.52 20.36
C ILE A 285 -12.17 22.50 21.44
N SER A 286 -12.11 23.81 21.19
CA SER A 286 -12.59 24.79 22.18
C SER A 286 -14.12 24.76 22.38
N GLN A 287 -14.89 24.41 21.34
CA GLN A 287 -16.36 24.34 21.40
C GLN A 287 -16.90 23.04 22.02
N HIS A 288 -16.32 21.91 21.65
CA HIS A 288 -16.85 20.58 22.00
C HIS A 288 -15.98 19.87 23.05
N GLY A 289 -14.86 20.47 23.44
CA GLY A 289 -13.81 19.78 24.17
C GLY A 289 -13.04 18.80 23.27
N ILE A 290 -11.99 18.21 23.82
CA ILE A 290 -11.29 17.10 23.18
C ILE A 290 -12.15 15.85 23.39
N THR A 291 -12.90 15.44 22.36
CA THR A 291 -13.76 14.24 22.42
C THR A 291 -13.05 12.98 21.90
N TYR A 292 -11.91 13.15 21.26
CA TYR A 292 -10.99 12.09 20.85
C TYR A 292 -9.57 12.48 21.23
N LYS A 293 -8.88 11.64 21.98
CA LYS A 293 -7.49 11.87 22.37
C LYS A 293 -6.77 10.54 22.34
N ASP A 294 -5.84 10.42 21.41
CA ASP A 294 -4.80 9.40 21.41
C ASP A 294 -3.43 10.07 21.62
N GLU A 295 -2.39 9.26 21.59
CA GLU A 295 -1.03 9.63 21.98
C GLU A 295 -0.33 10.55 21.00
N ALA A 296 -0.75 10.47 19.75
CA ALA A 296 -0.26 11.28 18.67
C ALA A 296 -1.23 12.41 18.35
N LEU A 297 -2.54 12.25 18.57
CA LEU A 297 -3.61 13.09 18.05
C LEU A 297 -4.63 13.45 19.13
N GLU A 298 -4.91 14.73 19.32
CA GLU A 298 -6.01 15.21 20.15
C GLU A 298 -6.99 16.04 19.31
N GLY A 299 -8.29 15.81 19.47
CA GLY A 299 -9.28 16.35 18.53
C GLY A 299 -10.73 16.10 18.89
N VAL A 300 -11.60 16.30 17.91
CA VAL A 300 -13.04 16.13 18.01
C VAL A 300 -13.49 14.97 17.11
N GLN A 301 -14.07 13.93 17.73
CA GLN A 301 -14.75 12.84 17.02
C GLN A 301 -16.09 13.33 16.47
N ASN A 302 -16.42 12.90 15.25
CA ASN A 302 -17.67 13.22 14.56
C ASN A 302 -18.05 14.72 14.65
N PRO A 303 -17.18 15.64 14.21
CA PRO A 303 -17.37 17.09 14.35
C PRO A 303 -18.52 17.67 13.50
N ASN A 304 -19.33 16.81 12.89
CA ASN A 304 -20.53 17.14 12.13
C ASN A 304 -20.28 18.13 10.99
N PHE A 305 -19.27 17.85 10.17
CA PHE A 305 -19.04 18.50 8.89
C PHE A 305 -18.48 17.50 7.86
N GLU A 306 -18.50 17.89 6.60
CA GLU A 306 -18.02 17.11 5.46
C GLU A 306 -16.87 17.86 4.76
N THR A 307 -16.02 17.13 4.05
CA THR A 307 -14.97 17.68 3.18
C THR A 307 -15.06 17.06 1.79
N LEU A 308 -14.50 17.72 0.78
CA LEU A 308 -14.56 17.22 -0.59
C LEU A 308 -13.54 16.08 -0.80
N SER A 309 -14.00 14.94 -1.28
CA SER A 309 -13.23 13.73 -1.61
C SER A 309 -13.48 13.29 -3.06
N TYR A 310 -13.02 12.10 -3.43
CA TYR A 310 -13.46 11.42 -4.65
C TYR A 310 -13.72 9.93 -4.42
N ASN A 311 -14.68 9.37 -5.15
CA ASN A 311 -15.05 7.95 -5.06
C ASN A 311 -14.14 7.03 -5.89
N LYS A 312 -14.40 5.71 -5.83
CA LYS A 312 -13.69 4.68 -6.60
C LYS A 312 -13.67 4.93 -8.12
N THR A 313 -14.62 5.69 -8.66
CA THR A 313 -14.71 6.07 -10.09
C THR A 313 -14.03 7.40 -10.42
N LEU A 314 -13.32 8.01 -9.44
CA LEU A 314 -12.57 9.26 -9.58
C LEU A 314 -13.48 10.47 -9.87
N ARG A 315 -14.66 10.51 -9.25
CA ARG A 315 -15.57 11.66 -9.27
C ARG A 315 -15.63 12.33 -7.91
N ALA A 316 -15.70 13.66 -7.89
CA ALA A 316 -15.72 14.43 -6.66
C ALA A 316 -17.03 14.21 -5.89
N GLU A 317 -16.94 14.05 -4.57
CA GLU A 317 -18.09 13.88 -3.69
C GLU A 317 -17.82 14.48 -2.31
N TRP A 318 -18.86 14.83 -1.57
CA TRP A 318 -18.73 15.24 -0.18
C TRP A 318 -18.67 14.00 0.70
N ALA A 319 -17.64 13.91 1.53
CA ALA A 319 -17.41 12.79 2.46
C ALA A 319 -17.42 13.29 3.89
N LYS A 320 -17.95 12.49 4.81
CA LYS A 320 -18.12 12.88 6.20
C LYS A 320 -16.76 12.86 6.91
N VAL A 321 -16.57 13.82 7.82
CA VAL A 321 -15.40 13.84 8.68
C VAL A 321 -15.73 13.12 9.99
N ASN A 322 -14.98 12.05 10.26
CA ASN A 322 -15.13 11.19 11.44
C ASN A 322 -14.24 11.65 12.60
N LEU A 323 -13.11 12.29 12.31
CA LEU A 323 -12.20 12.83 13.31
C LEU A 323 -11.54 14.08 12.76
N ALA A 324 -11.43 15.13 13.57
CA ALA A 324 -10.63 16.31 13.27
C ALA A 324 -9.66 16.54 14.42
N ALA A 325 -8.37 16.34 14.20
CA ALA A 325 -7.39 16.23 15.28
C ALA A 325 -6.06 16.93 15.00
N ARG A 326 -5.33 17.28 16.07
CA ARG A 326 -4.00 17.87 16.05
C ARG A 326 -2.98 16.95 16.68
N LYS A 327 -1.75 16.94 16.16
CA LYS A 327 -0.61 16.15 16.62
C LYS A 327 0.57 17.04 17.01
N PRO A 328 1.29 16.81 18.12
CA PRO A 328 2.52 17.55 18.43
C PRO A 328 3.58 17.39 17.32
N PHE A 329 4.27 18.47 16.97
CA PHE A 329 5.26 18.52 15.89
C PHE A 329 6.61 19.00 16.41
N GLY A 330 7.60 18.11 16.42
CA GLY A 330 8.91 18.35 17.03
C GLY A 330 9.83 19.20 16.16
N LYS A 331 10.69 20.05 16.78
CA LYS A 331 11.63 20.96 16.09
C LYS A 331 12.61 20.30 15.09
N ARG A 332 12.77 18.97 15.12
CA ARG A 332 13.66 18.21 14.23
C ARG A 332 12.94 17.58 13.04
N GLU A 333 11.61 17.63 13.02
CA GLU A 333 10.81 17.06 11.94
C GLU A 333 10.83 17.95 10.69
N LYS A 334 10.64 17.34 9.52
CA LYS A 334 10.81 18.01 8.22
C LYS A 334 9.48 18.17 7.50
N LEU A 335 9.30 19.35 6.93
CA LEU A 335 8.18 19.66 6.04
C LEU A 335 8.65 19.77 4.59
N TYR A 336 7.80 19.31 3.69
CA TYR A 336 7.99 19.41 2.26
C TYR A 336 6.86 20.24 1.67
N ARG A 337 7.21 21.36 1.02
CA ARG A 337 6.31 22.12 0.15
C ARG A 337 6.35 21.51 -1.23
N ILE A 338 5.22 21.02 -1.68
CA ILE A 338 5.08 20.50 -3.04
C ILE A 338 4.29 21.53 -3.84
N THR A 339 4.87 22.01 -4.93
CA THR A 339 4.25 22.98 -5.84
C THR A 339 3.99 22.32 -7.18
N THR A 340 2.76 22.38 -7.67
CA THR A 340 2.37 21.84 -8.97
C THR A 340 2.57 22.85 -10.10
N LYS A 341 2.48 22.41 -11.37
CA LYS A 341 2.66 23.27 -12.55
C LYS A 341 1.60 24.34 -12.67
N SER A 342 0.37 24.10 -12.21
CA SER A 342 -0.65 25.15 -12.13
C SER A 342 -0.49 26.06 -10.89
N GLY A 343 0.55 25.86 -10.08
CA GLY A 343 0.90 26.72 -8.96
C GLY A 343 0.17 26.42 -7.65
N ARG A 344 -0.53 25.28 -7.55
CA ARG A 344 -1.06 24.80 -6.27
C ARG A 344 0.08 24.38 -5.38
N LYS A 345 -0.13 24.53 -4.07
CA LYS A 345 0.88 24.19 -3.08
C LYS A 345 0.25 23.39 -1.97
N ILE A 346 0.98 22.42 -1.49
CA ILE A 346 0.66 21.78 -0.24
C ILE A 346 1.93 21.54 0.55
N THR A 347 1.85 21.83 1.84
CA THR A 347 2.92 21.51 2.78
C THR A 347 2.51 20.29 3.55
N VAL A 348 3.37 19.28 3.53
CA VAL A 348 3.13 18.01 4.20
C VAL A 348 4.37 17.61 4.98
N THR A 349 4.20 16.83 6.04
CA THR A 349 5.34 16.17 6.70
C THR A 349 6.00 15.20 5.74
N ALA A 350 7.27 14.87 5.97
CA ALA A 350 8.00 13.84 5.23
C ALA A 350 7.17 12.56 5.02
N ASP A 351 6.35 12.23 6.03
CA ASP A 351 5.70 10.93 6.19
C ASP A 351 4.25 10.91 5.71
N HIS A 352 3.66 12.09 5.46
CA HIS A 352 2.29 12.22 4.98
C HIS A 352 2.16 11.70 3.55
N SER A 353 1.14 10.89 3.31
CA SER A 353 0.86 10.28 2.03
C SER A 353 0.07 11.23 1.11
N LEU A 354 0.62 11.51 -0.06
CA LEU A 354 -0.07 12.18 -1.15
C LEU A 354 -0.53 11.17 -2.20
N VAL A 355 -1.63 11.47 -2.86
CA VAL A 355 -2.05 10.69 -4.03
C VAL A 355 -1.37 11.24 -5.27
N VAL A 356 -0.66 10.38 -6.01
CA VAL A 356 0.02 10.73 -7.26
C VAL A 356 -0.31 9.74 -8.38
N LEU A 357 -0.40 10.24 -9.61
CA LEU A 357 -0.38 9.45 -10.83
C LEU A 357 1.07 9.15 -11.19
N ARG A 358 1.47 7.90 -10.99
CA ARG A 358 2.82 7.38 -11.29
C ARG A 358 2.70 6.22 -12.27
N ASN A 359 3.32 6.36 -13.44
CA ASN A 359 3.30 5.36 -14.52
C ASN A 359 1.87 4.98 -14.97
N GLY A 360 0.96 5.96 -15.01
CA GLY A 360 -0.46 5.75 -15.36
C GLY A 360 -1.31 5.02 -14.31
N HIS A 361 -0.77 4.83 -13.09
CA HIS A 361 -1.50 4.27 -11.96
C HIS A 361 -1.55 5.27 -10.80
N LEU A 362 -2.70 5.33 -10.12
CA LEU A 362 -2.85 6.06 -8.86
C LEU A 362 -2.08 5.33 -7.77
N LYS A 363 -1.23 6.06 -7.04
CA LYS A 363 -0.46 5.54 -5.91
C LYS A 363 -0.49 6.53 -4.75
N SER A 364 -0.54 6.01 -3.54
CA SER A 364 -0.25 6.77 -2.32
C SER A 364 1.26 6.80 -2.11
N VAL A 365 1.84 8.00 -2.05
CA VAL A 365 3.30 8.22 -1.98
C VAL A 365 3.60 9.29 -0.94
N ARG A 366 4.56 9.02 -0.06
CA ARG A 366 5.00 9.98 0.99
C ARG A 366 5.51 11.29 0.41
N GLY A 367 5.27 12.40 1.10
CA GLY A 367 5.72 13.74 0.71
C GLY A 367 7.20 13.79 0.30
N GLN A 368 8.08 13.07 1.00
CA GLN A 368 9.51 13.00 0.65
C GLN A 368 9.85 12.11 -0.56
N ALA A 369 8.98 11.15 -0.92
CA ALA A 369 9.16 10.16 -1.98
C ALA A 369 8.44 10.52 -3.28
N VAL A 370 7.71 11.64 -3.26
CA VAL A 370 7.11 12.28 -4.42
C VAL A 370 8.22 12.81 -5.34
N LYS A 371 8.06 12.67 -6.66
CA LYS A 371 9.06 13.11 -7.64
C LYS A 371 8.52 14.19 -8.56
N ILE A 372 9.41 15.10 -8.99
CA ILE A 372 9.10 16.08 -10.04
C ILE A 372 8.68 15.33 -11.32
N GLY A 373 7.61 15.80 -11.96
CA GLY A 373 7.03 15.18 -13.16
C GLY A 373 5.89 14.17 -12.90
N GLU A 374 5.76 13.65 -11.68
CA GLU A 374 4.54 12.94 -11.25
C GLU A 374 3.37 13.92 -11.16
N ALA A 375 2.11 13.45 -11.22
CA ALA A 375 0.96 14.36 -11.19
C ALA A 375 0.04 14.12 -10.00
N ILE A 376 -0.34 15.19 -9.31
CA ILE A 376 -1.32 15.15 -8.21
C ILE A 376 -2.71 15.39 -8.81
N PRO A 377 -3.74 14.61 -8.40
CA PRO A 377 -5.09 14.89 -8.82
C PRO A 377 -5.62 16.17 -8.16
N LEU A 378 -6.17 17.06 -8.98
CA LEU A 378 -7.00 18.18 -8.57
C LEU A 378 -8.46 17.87 -8.86
N CYS A 379 -9.35 18.47 -8.06
CA CYS A 379 -10.76 18.52 -8.39
C CYS A 379 -10.96 19.33 -9.68
N ARG A 380 -11.72 18.80 -10.64
CA ARG A 380 -12.05 19.54 -11.88
C ARG A 380 -13.22 20.48 -11.69
N LYS A 381 -14.25 20.01 -10.98
CA LYS A 381 -15.48 20.76 -10.76
C LYS A 381 -16.02 20.52 -9.36
N ILE A 382 -16.35 21.61 -8.67
CA ILE A 382 -17.08 21.57 -7.39
C ILE A 382 -18.55 21.82 -7.71
N ASN A 383 -19.42 20.92 -7.28
CA ASN A 383 -20.86 21.08 -7.49
C ASN A 383 -21.41 22.26 -6.69
N GLU A 384 -22.46 22.86 -7.22
CA GLU A 384 -23.19 23.94 -6.55
C GLU A 384 -23.86 23.43 -5.26
N PRO A 385 -23.93 24.24 -4.20
CA PRO A 385 -24.66 23.86 -2.98
C PRO A 385 -26.16 23.66 -3.25
N ASP A 386 -26.76 22.66 -2.59
CA ASP A 386 -28.18 22.30 -2.82
C ASP A 386 -29.16 23.38 -2.37
N ARG A 387 -28.79 24.18 -1.35
CA ARG A 387 -29.64 25.23 -0.77
C ARG A 387 -28.83 26.51 -0.55
N PRO A 388 -28.58 27.30 -1.61
CA PRO A 388 -27.81 28.53 -1.50
C PRO A 388 -28.62 29.62 -0.75
N PRO A 389 -27.99 30.40 0.13
CA PRO A 389 -28.68 31.46 0.85
C PRO A 389 -29.12 32.57 -0.10
N GLN A 390 -30.31 33.12 0.16
CA GLN A 390 -30.95 34.14 -0.68
C GLN A 390 -30.84 35.55 -0.10
N ASP A 391 -30.76 35.65 1.23
CA ASP A 391 -30.73 36.91 1.96
C ASP A 391 -29.67 36.85 3.07
N ILE A 392 -29.18 38.01 3.50
CA ILE A 392 -28.49 38.19 4.78
C ILE A 392 -29.35 39.05 5.70
N PHE A 393 -29.22 38.81 7.00
CA PHE A 393 -29.92 39.55 8.05
C PHE A 393 -28.90 40.40 8.82
N PRO A 394 -28.75 41.71 8.49
CA PRO A 394 -27.68 42.54 9.05
C PRO A 394 -27.66 42.61 10.58
N ARG A 395 -28.83 42.50 11.24
CA ARG A 395 -28.96 42.50 12.70
C ARG A 395 -28.27 41.32 13.39
N GLU A 396 -28.13 40.19 12.71
CA GLU A 396 -27.44 39.02 13.25
C GLU A 396 -25.92 39.23 13.31
N LEU A 397 -25.39 40.16 12.51
CA LEU A 397 -23.97 40.45 12.40
C LEU A 397 -23.58 41.79 13.04
N VAL A 398 -24.49 42.76 13.04
CA VAL A 398 -24.28 44.12 13.55
C VAL A 398 -25.35 44.41 14.62
N PRO A 399 -25.03 44.29 15.92
CA PRO A 399 -26.00 44.44 17.01
C PRO A 399 -26.76 45.78 17.01
N ASN A 400 -26.11 46.86 16.55
CA ASN A 400 -26.68 48.21 16.51
C ASN A 400 -27.20 48.61 15.12
N TRP A 401 -27.70 47.66 14.32
CA TRP A 401 -28.22 47.95 12.98
C TRP A 401 -29.44 48.90 13.03
N PRO A 402 -29.38 50.09 12.41
CA PRO A 402 -30.45 51.09 12.47
C PRO A 402 -31.80 50.55 12.00
N LEU A 403 -32.88 50.90 12.73
CA LEU A 403 -34.27 50.56 12.38
C LEU A 403 -34.71 51.15 11.03
N THR A 404 -34.05 52.21 10.57
CA THR A 404 -34.32 52.89 9.30
C THR A 404 -33.71 52.18 8.09
N LEU A 405 -32.81 51.21 8.31
CA LEU A 405 -32.20 50.43 7.24
C LEU A 405 -32.94 49.10 7.01
N PRO A 406 -32.82 48.49 5.82
CA PRO A 406 -33.49 47.23 5.53
C PRO A 406 -33.17 46.13 6.55
N HIS A 407 -34.21 45.44 7.02
CA HIS A 407 -34.06 44.32 7.96
C HIS A 407 -33.42 43.08 7.32
N LYS A 408 -33.63 42.91 6.02
CA LYS A 408 -33.03 41.85 5.20
C LYS A 408 -32.40 42.48 3.97
N LEU A 409 -31.25 41.98 3.55
CA LEU A 409 -30.61 42.37 2.29
C LEU A 409 -30.53 41.15 1.37
N PRO A 410 -31.12 41.21 0.17
CA PRO A 410 -31.03 40.11 -0.78
C PRO A 410 -29.60 39.96 -1.29
N LEU A 411 -29.14 38.71 -1.37
CA LEU A 411 -27.87 38.31 -1.98
C LEU A 411 -27.99 38.33 -3.51
N ASN A 412 -28.28 39.51 -4.05
CA ASN A 412 -28.51 39.76 -5.47
C ASN A 412 -27.27 40.40 -6.14
N ASP A 413 -27.42 40.79 -7.40
CA ASP A 413 -26.36 41.42 -8.17
C ASP A 413 -25.77 42.67 -7.49
N ALA A 414 -26.60 43.56 -6.94
CA ALA A 414 -26.18 44.82 -6.34
C ALA A 414 -25.27 44.59 -5.12
N LEU A 415 -25.70 43.78 -4.16
CA LEU A 415 -24.91 43.51 -2.95
C LEU A 415 -23.62 42.76 -3.28
N LEU A 416 -23.69 41.72 -4.11
CA LEU A 416 -22.54 40.90 -4.46
C LEU A 416 -21.53 41.65 -5.34
N THR A 417 -22.00 42.57 -6.18
CA THR A 417 -21.15 43.47 -6.96
C THR A 417 -20.38 44.41 -6.04
N LEU A 418 -21.04 45.03 -5.07
CA LEU A 418 -20.36 45.88 -4.09
C LEU A 418 -19.35 45.10 -3.25
N LEU A 419 -19.66 43.88 -2.83
CA LEU A 419 -18.72 43.02 -2.10
C LEU A 419 -17.50 42.64 -2.96
N GLY A 420 -17.71 42.33 -4.24
CA GLY A 420 -16.63 42.03 -5.18
C GLY A 420 -15.71 43.23 -5.40
N LEU A 421 -16.27 44.40 -5.69
CA LEU A 421 -15.53 45.66 -5.86
C LEU A 421 -14.86 46.12 -4.56
N THR A 422 -15.49 45.90 -3.41
CA THR A 422 -14.87 46.19 -2.10
C THR A 422 -13.66 45.29 -1.88
N THR A 423 -13.74 44.02 -2.31
CA THR A 423 -12.64 43.08 -2.16
C THR A 423 -11.46 43.46 -3.05
N SER A 424 -11.69 43.88 -4.30
CA SER A 424 -10.60 44.35 -5.19
C SER A 424 -10.11 45.75 -4.80
N GLU A 425 -10.97 46.75 -4.92
CA GLU A 425 -10.65 48.19 -4.90
C GLU A 425 -11.05 48.91 -3.60
N GLY A 426 -11.67 48.19 -2.66
CA GLY A 426 -12.18 48.78 -1.43
C GLY A 426 -11.10 49.05 -0.38
N LEU A 427 -11.28 50.17 0.32
CA LEU A 427 -10.67 50.48 1.61
C LEU A 427 -11.76 50.36 2.68
N ILE A 428 -11.58 49.40 3.58
CA ILE A 428 -12.57 49.06 4.59
C ILE A 428 -11.95 48.87 5.97
N ASN A 429 -12.60 49.47 6.97
CA ASN A 429 -12.43 49.18 8.39
C ASN A 429 -13.82 49.27 9.07
N GLU A 430 -13.89 49.03 10.37
CA GLU A 430 -15.16 49.06 11.13
C GLU A 430 -15.91 50.41 11.06
N LYS A 431 -15.27 51.49 10.60
CA LYS A 431 -15.86 52.83 10.57
C LYS A 431 -16.09 53.38 9.17
N ILE A 432 -15.31 52.94 8.20
CA ILE A 432 -15.20 53.53 6.87
C ILE A 432 -15.26 52.41 5.83
N LEU A 433 -16.17 52.57 4.87
CA LEU A 433 -16.23 51.77 3.65
C LEU A 433 -16.12 52.71 2.46
N ARG A 434 -15.02 52.62 1.72
CA ARG A 434 -14.75 53.39 0.51
C ARG A 434 -14.39 52.44 -0.62
N ILE A 435 -14.92 52.68 -1.81
CA ILE A 435 -14.61 51.93 -3.03
C ILE A 435 -14.11 52.93 -4.05
N PHE A 436 -12.91 52.70 -4.58
CA PHE A 436 -12.26 53.59 -5.55
C PHE A 436 -12.34 53.01 -6.96
N ASN A 437 -12.50 53.87 -7.96
CA ASN A 437 -12.34 53.52 -9.37
C ASN A 437 -12.26 54.79 -10.22
N THR A 438 -11.63 54.71 -11.40
CA THR A 438 -11.55 55.83 -12.34
C THR A 438 -12.46 55.66 -13.56
N ASP A 439 -13.03 54.47 -13.77
CA ASP A 439 -13.94 54.20 -14.89
C ASP A 439 -15.36 54.72 -14.58
N PRO A 440 -15.93 55.63 -15.40
CA PRO A 440 -17.26 56.18 -15.18
C PRO A 440 -18.37 55.12 -15.15
N GLU A 441 -18.29 54.06 -15.97
CA GLU A 441 -19.30 52.98 -15.97
C GLU A 441 -19.30 52.26 -14.60
N VAL A 442 -18.11 52.02 -14.05
CA VAL A 442 -17.95 51.35 -12.75
C VAL A 442 -18.40 52.25 -11.60
N LEU A 443 -18.10 53.54 -11.64
CA LEU A 443 -18.56 54.52 -10.66
C LEU A 443 -20.10 54.61 -10.61
N GLU A 444 -20.76 54.61 -11.77
CA GLU A 444 -22.24 54.57 -11.85
C GLU A 444 -22.80 53.27 -11.25
N ILE A 445 -22.17 52.13 -11.52
CA ILE A 445 -22.56 50.83 -10.94
C ILE A 445 -22.40 50.82 -9.41
N ILE A 446 -21.32 51.38 -8.88
CA ILE A 446 -21.10 51.50 -7.42
C ILE A 446 -22.22 52.34 -6.81
N SER A 447 -22.50 53.51 -7.36
CA SER A 447 -23.54 54.42 -6.85
C SER A 447 -24.92 53.76 -6.87
N THR A 448 -25.31 53.22 -8.03
CA THR A 448 -26.63 52.59 -8.23
C THR A 448 -26.80 51.35 -7.35
N SER A 449 -25.74 50.54 -7.19
CA SER A 449 -25.79 49.35 -6.35
C SER A 449 -25.87 49.70 -4.86
N ALA A 450 -25.19 50.78 -4.43
CA ALA A 450 -25.24 51.27 -3.06
C ALA A 450 -26.66 51.72 -2.69
N GLU A 451 -27.28 52.51 -3.56
CA GLU A 451 -28.66 52.98 -3.37
C GLU A 451 -29.66 51.80 -3.30
N LYS A 452 -29.50 50.79 -4.16
CA LYS A 452 -30.34 49.59 -4.17
C LYS A 452 -30.31 48.79 -2.87
N ILE A 453 -29.18 48.80 -2.16
CA ILE A 453 -29.07 48.12 -0.85
C ILE A 453 -29.44 49.03 0.33
N GLY A 454 -29.87 50.27 0.07
CA GLY A 454 -30.23 51.25 1.09
C GLY A 454 -29.05 52.01 1.69
N ALA A 455 -27.86 51.91 1.09
CA ALA A 455 -26.70 52.73 1.46
C ALA A 455 -26.71 54.04 0.65
N LYS A 456 -26.24 55.14 1.25
CA LYS A 456 -26.05 56.42 0.55
C LYS A 456 -24.60 56.55 0.08
N PRO A 457 -24.33 56.57 -1.24
CA PRO A 457 -22.99 56.80 -1.76
C PRO A 457 -22.63 58.29 -1.65
N THR A 458 -21.48 58.59 -1.04
CA THR A 458 -20.94 59.96 -0.95
C THR A 458 -19.69 60.05 -1.82
N PRO A 459 -19.65 60.94 -2.84
CA PRO A 459 -18.53 61.00 -3.78
C PRO A 459 -17.23 61.40 -3.06
N LEU A 460 -16.15 60.77 -3.47
CA LEU A 460 -14.77 61.12 -3.13
C LEU A 460 -14.16 61.81 -4.36
N PHE A 461 -13.28 62.79 -4.13
CA PHE A 461 -12.71 63.61 -5.20
C PHE A 461 -11.18 63.55 -5.16
N GLU A 462 -10.58 63.40 -6.34
CA GLU A 462 -9.14 63.52 -6.54
C GLU A 462 -8.71 65.01 -6.55
N THR A 463 -7.42 65.26 -6.39
CA THR A 463 -6.77 66.58 -6.57
C THR A 463 -6.93 67.07 -8.01
N GLY A 464 -8.09 67.66 -8.32
CA GLY A 464 -8.51 68.05 -9.68
C GLY A 464 -10.03 68.14 -9.88
N GLY A 465 -10.85 67.67 -8.92
CA GLY A 465 -12.31 67.82 -8.92
C GLY A 465 -13.08 66.67 -9.61
N THR A 466 -12.40 65.63 -10.09
CA THR A 466 -13.00 64.41 -10.62
C THR A 466 -13.32 63.42 -9.51
N ILE A 467 -14.45 62.72 -9.63
CA ILE A 467 -14.83 61.67 -8.67
C ILE A 467 -13.92 60.46 -8.88
N ASP A 468 -13.27 59.99 -7.81
CA ASP A 468 -12.35 58.84 -7.82
C ASP A 468 -12.88 57.65 -7.00
N GLY A 469 -14.08 57.77 -6.43
CA GLY A 469 -14.73 56.71 -5.68
C GLY A 469 -15.92 57.19 -4.87
N PHE A 470 -16.46 56.28 -4.06
CA PHE A 470 -17.57 56.56 -3.15
C PHE A 470 -17.28 56.05 -1.75
N SER A 471 -17.64 56.86 -0.75
CA SER A 471 -17.78 56.44 0.64
C SER A 471 -19.23 56.04 0.91
N LEU A 472 -19.46 54.83 1.42
CA LEU A 472 -20.81 54.35 1.70
C LEU A 472 -21.18 54.65 3.16
N ILE A 473 -22.32 55.32 3.34
CA ILE A 473 -22.88 55.68 4.65
C ILE A 473 -24.31 55.14 4.79
N PRO A 474 -24.82 54.90 6.02
CA PRO A 474 -24.20 55.12 7.33
C PRO A 474 -23.11 54.07 7.68
N LYS A 475 -22.34 54.36 8.74
CA LYS A 475 -21.25 53.51 9.28
C LYS A 475 -21.64 52.03 9.42
N SER A 476 -22.90 51.73 9.71
CA SER A 476 -23.40 50.36 9.84
C SER A 476 -23.12 49.46 8.63
N PHE A 477 -23.07 50.01 7.41
CA PHE A 477 -22.66 49.23 6.23
C PHE A 477 -21.17 48.87 6.24
N ALA A 478 -20.31 49.74 6.77
CA ALA A 478 -18.89 49.44 6.96
C ALA A 478 -18.72 48.32 8.00
N GLU A 479 -19.46 48.39 9.12
CA GLU A 479 -19.49 47.32 10.14
C GLU A 479 -20.00 45.99 9.55
N LEU A 480 -21.06 46.03 8.74
CA LEU A 480 -21.62 44.85 8.09
C LEU A 480 -20.62 44.21 7.12
N PHE A 481 -20.08 44.97 6.18
CA PHE A 481 -19.12 44.44 5.19
C PHE A 481 -17.86 43.92 5.88
N PHE A 482 -17.37 44.62 6.90
CA PHE A 482 -16.24 44.17 7.70
C PHE A 482 -16.56 42.83 8.39
N SER A 483 -17.73 42.70 9.00
CA SER A 483 -18.21 41.48 9.66
C SER A 483 -18.47 40.32 8.69
N LEU A 484 -18.86 40.62 7.45
CA LEU A 484 -19.00 39.63 6.38
C LEU A 484 -17.65 39.08 5.93
N GLY A 485 -16.53 39.75 6.25
CA GLY A 485 -15.19 39.27 5.98
C GLY A 485 -14.47 39.94 4.80
N THR A 486 -14.93 41.11 4.35
CA THR A 486 -14.20 41.90 3.32
C THR A 486 -13.09 42.77 3.91
N GLY A 487 -12.85 42.71 5.22
CA GLY A 487 -11.86 43.52 5.95
C GLY A 487 -10.39 43.13 5.68
N GLY A 488 -9.46 43.94 6.21
CA GLY A 488 -8.02 43.65 6.25
C GLY A 488 -7.17 44.51 5.30
N LYS A 489 -5.84 44.48 5.51
CA LYS A 489 -4.87 45.13 4.61
C LYS A 489 -4.77 44.36 3.29
N SER A 490 -4.19 44.94 2.23
CA SER A 490 -4.09 44.31 0.90
C SER A 490 -3.45 42.91 0.88
N GLY A 491 -2.58 42.57 1.85
CA GLY A 491 -2.00 41.24 2.00
C GLY A 491 -2.82 40.24 2.82
N GLU A 492 -3.86 40.70 3.50
CA GLU A 492 -4.71 39.94 4.43
C GLU A 492 -6.12 39.72 3.87
N LYS A 493 -6.50 40.42 2.79
CA LYS A 493 -7.80 40.28 2.13
C LYS A 493 -8.12 38.81 1.81
N ARG A 494 -9.38 38.42 1.95
CA ARG A 494 -9.93 37.07 1.66
C ARG A 494 -11.26 37.19 0.96
N ILE A 495 -11.73 36.10 0.35
CA ILE A 495 -13.13 36.03 -0.06
C ILE A 495 -13.99 35.81 1.19
N PRO A 496 -15.09 36.58 1.36
CA PRO A 496 -16.05 36.33 2.44
C PRO A 496 -16.50 34.86 2.46
N PRO A 497 -16.36 34.12 3.59
CA PRO A 497 -16.58 32.66 3.62
C PRO A 497 -17.95 32.19 3.12
N PHE A 498 -19.00 33.00 3.32
CA PHE A 498 -20.35 32.65 2.85
C PHE A 498 -20.49 32.64 1.33
N ILE A 499 -19.60 33.31 0.57
CA ILE A 499 -19.63 33.33 -0.90
C ILE A 499 -19.51 31.91 -1.46
N PHE A 500 -18.74 31.03 -0.80
CA PHE A 500 -18.58 29.63 -1.19
C PHE A 500 -19.89 28.82 -1.08
N SER A 501 -20.86 29.30 -0.30
CA SER A 501 -22.20 28.70 -0.13
C SER A 501 -23.24 29.20 -1.14
N LEU A 502 -22.93 30.25 -1.91
CA LEU A 502 -23.88 30.87 -2.84
C LEU A 502 -24.09 30.01 -4.09
N SER A 503 -25.16 30.30 -4.83
CA SER A 503 -25.40 29.72 -6.16
C SER A 503 -24.31 30.13 -7.16
N ASN A 504 -24.14 29.37 -8.25
CA ASN A 504 -23.16 29.72 -9.29
C ASN A 504 -23.47 31.09 -9.92
N LYS A 505 -24.75 31.43 -10.07
CA LYS A 505 -25.20 32.75 -10.54
C LYS A 505 -24.78 33.87 -9.60
N GLN A 506 -24.95 33.68 -8.30
CA GLN A 506 -24.54 34.66 -7.29
C GLN A 506 -23.02 34.79 -7.21
N VAL A 507 -22.28 33.68 -7.17
CA VAL A 507 -20.81 33.69 -7.22
C VAL A 507 -20.30 34.43 -8.46
N ALA A 508 -20.97 34.25 -9.60
CA ALA A 508 -20.61 34.96 -10.83
C ALA A 508 -20.74 36.49 -10.69
N PHE A 509 -21.77 37.02 -10.00
CA PHE A 509 -21.87 38.47 -9.74
C PHE A 509 -20.69 38.99 -8.93
N TYR A 510 -20.32 38.27 -7.87
CA TYR A 510 -19.17 38.62 -7.05
C TYR A 510 -17.85 38.56 -7.84
N LEU A 511 -17.60 37.47 -8.57
CA LEU A 511 -16.38 37.29 -9.36
C LEU A 511 -16.27 38.31 -10.50
N ARG A 512 -17.38 38.61 -11.19
CA ARG A 512 -17.44 39.62 -12.25
C ARG A 512 -16.99 40.98 -11.72
N ALA A 513 -17.50 41.37 -10.57
CA ALA A 513 -17.17 42.63 -9.93
C ALA A 513 -15.73 42.69 -9.43
N TYR A 514 -15.23 41.61 -8.81
CA TYR A 514 -13.83 41.51 -8.40
C TYR A 514 -12.87 41.61 -9.60
N PHE A 515 -13.17 40.92 -10.71
CA PHE A 515 -12.39 41.00 -11.94
C PHE A 515 -12.57 42.32 -12.69
N GLU A 516 -13.64 43.07 -12.45
CA GLU A 516 -13.72 44.43 -12.97
C GLU A 516 -12.67 45.34 -12.32
N GLY A 517 -12.43 45.23 -11.01
CA GLY A 517 -11.36 45.97 -10.34
C GLY A 517 -9.97 45.45 -10.72
N ASP A 518 -9.62 44.27 -10.19
CA ASP A 518 -8.25 43.73 -10.26
C ASP A 518 -7.96 42.95 -11.55
N GLY A 519 -8.98 42.65 -12.36
CA GLY A 519 -8.88 41.78 -13.53
C GLY A 519 -8.47 42.52 -14.81
N THR A 520 -7.57 41.89 -15.56
CA THR A 520 -7.01 42.37 -16.82
C THR A 520 -7.20 41.33 -17.91
N VAL A 521 -7.62 41.77 -19.10
CA VAL A 521 -7.61 40.95 -20.31
C VAL A 521 -6.32 41.20 -21.08
N SER A 522 -5.54 40.16 -21.34
CA SER A 522 -4.28 40.29 -22.09
C SER A 522 -4.54 40.69 -23.53
N LYS A 523 -3.75 41.63 -24.06
CA LYS A 523 -3.82 42.06 -25.47
C LYS A 523 -3.23 41.00 -26.40
N ASN A 524 -2.16 40.35 -25.96
CA ASN A 524 -1.28 39.55 -26.82
C ASN A 524 -1.64 38.05 -26.82
N LYS A 525 -2.22 37.53 -25.74
CA LYS A 525 -2.51 36.10 -25.57
C LYS A 525 -3.94 35.89 -25.08
N PRO A 526 -4.59 34.75 -25.38
CA PRO A 526 -5.91 34.42 -24.84
C PRO A 526 -5.77 34.07 -23.36
N GLU A 527 -5.77 35.12 -22.53
CA GLU A 527 -5.61 35.05 -21.09
C GLU A 527 -6.34 36.20 -20.37
N VAL A 528 -7.00 35.85 -19.27
CA VAL A 528 -7.54 36.79 -18.27
C VAL A 528 -6.75 36.58 -16.98
N SER A 529 -6.34 37.65 -16.32
CA SER A 529 -5.56 37.55 -15.09
C SER A 529 -5.92 38.60 -14.06
N CYS A 530 -5.72 38.27 -12.78
CA CYS A 530 -5.75 39.24 -11.68
C CYS A 530 -4.47 39.10 -10.84
N CYS A 531 -4.11 40.15 -10.12
CA CYS A 531 -2.89 40.21 -9.31
C CYS A 531 -3.24 40.69 -7.91
N SER A 532 -2.86 39.94 -6.87
CA SER A 532 -3.06 40.37 -5.49
C SER A 532 -1.81 40.19 -4.64
N LYS A 533 -1.68 41.02 -3.60
CA LYS A 533 -0.69 40.82 -2.54
C LYS A 533 -1.09 39.70 -1.59
N SER A 534 -2.40 39.47 -1.42
CA SER A 534 -2.92 38.39 -0.59
C SER A 534 -2.80 37.06 -1.32
N GLN A 535 -1.92 36.19 -0.81
CA GLN A 535 -1.82 34.81 -1.28
C GLN A 535 -3.16 34.10 -1.10
N GLU A 536 -3.77 34.25 0.07
CA GLU A 536 -4.96 33.51 0.45
C GLU A 536 -6.19 33.91 -0.40
N LEU A 537 -6.34 35.19 -0.77
CA LEU A 537 -7.36 35.64 -1.73
C LEU A 537 -7.24 34.92 -3.08
N ILE A 538 -6.00 34.76 -3.57
CA ILE A 538 -5.73 34.04 -4.82
C ILE A 538 -6.06 32.55 -4.69
N SER A 539 -5.82 31.95 -3.53
CA SER A 539 -6.26 30.58 -3.23
C SER A 539 -7.78 30.48 -3.31
N ASP A 540 -8.49 31.37 -2.61
CA ASP A 540 -9.95 31.39 -2.53
C ASP A 540 -10.59 31.55 -3.92
N LEU A 541 -10.04 32.45 -4.75
CA LEU A 541 -10.45 32.62 -6.14
C LEU A 541 -10.27 31.34 -6.94
N ALA A 542 -9.13 30.64 -6.77
CA ALA A 542 -8.89 29.37 -7.44
C ALA A 542 -9.93 28.31 -7.03
N TYR A 543 -10.31 28.23 -5.75
CA TYR A 543 -11.40 27.35 -5.29
C TYR A 543 -12.75 27.74 -5.91
N LEU A 544 -13.10 29.03 -5.99
CA LEU A 544 -14.35 29.46 -6.64
C LEU A 544 -14.36 29.15 -8.14
N PHE A 545 -13.24 29.26 -8.84
CA PHE A 545 -13.17 28.92 -10.26
C PHE A 545 -13.45 27.43 -10.54
N LEU A 546 -13.13 26.54 -9.58
CA LEU A 546 -13.50 25.13 -9.69
C LEU A 546 -15.02 24.93 -9.70
N ARG A 547 -15.84 25.85 -9.16
CA ARG A 547 -17.32 25.77 -9.25
C ARG A 547 -17.82 25.81 -10.70
N PHE A 548 -17.10 26.55 -11.56
CA PHE A 548 -17.40 26.70 -12.98
C PHE A 548 -16.64 25.69 -13.85
N GLY A 549 -15.81 24.83 -13.26
CA GLY A 549 -14.92 23.93 -14.00
C GLY A 549 -13.70 24.62 -14.62
N ILE A 550 -13.37 25.83 -14.14
CA ILE A 550 -12.22 26.62 -14.64
C ILE A 550 -11.00 26.32 -13.78
N ILE A 551 -9.92 25.88 -14.43
CA ILE A 551 -8.65 25.59 -13.75
C ILE A 551 -7.69 26.76 -13.98
N ALA A 552 -7.75 27.75 -13.07
CA ALA A 552 -6.86 28.91 -13.11
C ALA A 552 -5.44 28.54 -12.68
N ARG A 553 -4.40 29.14 -13.26
CA ARG A 553 -3.00 28.96 -12.83
C ARG A 553 -2.58 30.06 -11.87
N ILE A 554 -1.69 29.74 -10.94
CA ILE A 554 -1.19 30.69 -9.94
C ILE A 554 0.32 30.84 -10.12
N HIS A 555 0.79 32.09 -10.21
CA HIS A 555 2.20 32.42 -10.36
C HIS A 555 2.62 33.43 -9.30
N LYS A 556 3.78 33.21 -8.66
CA LYS A 556 4.37 34.19 -7.75
C LYS A 556 5.23 35.16 -8.56
N LYS A 557 5.00 36.46 -8.41
CA LYS A 557 5.71 37.53 -9.12
C LYS A 557 6.32 38.51 -8.12
N PHE A 558 7.56 38.94 -8.34
CA PHE A 558 8.17 40.01 -7.55
C PHE A 558 7.97 41.34 -8.27
N LYS A 559 7.50 42.37 -7.55
CA LYS A 559 7.33 43.72 -8.09
C LYS A 559 8.15 44.70 -7.26
N LYS A 560 8.94 45.54 -7.92
CA LYS A 560 9.67 46.65 -7.31
C LYS A 560 9.18 47.95 -7.94
N ALA A 561 8.82 48.93 -7.12
CA ALA A 561 8.43 50.24 -7.63
C ALA A 561 9.67 50.95 -8.22
N ILE A 562 9.53 51.47 -9.44
CA ILE A 562 10.64 51.97 -10.27
C ILE A 562 11.34 53.19 -9.62
N ASN A 563 10.69 53.88 -8.67
CA ASN A 563 11.19 55.11 -8.03
C ASN A 563 11.12 55.12 -6.48
N SER A 564 11.15 53.97 -5.80
CA SER A 564 11.11 53.92 -4.32
C SER A 564 12.36 53.30 -3.70
N LYS A 565 12.79 53.78 -2.53
CA LYS A 565 13.83 53.13 -1.70
C LYS A 565 13.37 51.80 -1.07
N HIS A 566 12.12 51.37 -1.27
CA HIS A 566 11.63 50.08 -0.76
C HIS A 566 12.19 48.91 -1.57
N SER A 567 12.43 47.78 -0.89
CA SER A 567 13.08 46.59 -1.43
C SER A 567 12.30 45.85 -2.52
N GLY A 568 11.07 46.26 -2.85
CA GLY A 568 10.13 45.46 -3.65
C GLY A 568 9.44 44.39 -2.81
N ASP A 569 8.33 43.83 -3.31
CA ASP A 569 7.50 42.86 -2.59
C ASP A 569 6.96 41.76 -3.52
N HIS A 570 6.54 40.64 -2.95
CA HIS A 570 5.95 39.52 -3.68
C HIS A 570 4.43 39.65 -3.83
N TYR A 571 3.96 39.39 -5.04
CA TYR A 571 2.57 39.34 -5.44
C TYR A 571 2.24 37.97 -6.05
N TYR A 572 0.96 37.68 -6.17
CA TYR A 572 0.44 36.44 -6.72
C TYR A 572 -0.50 36.77 -7.87
N ASP A 573 -0.15 36.29 -9.06
CA ASP A 573 -0.98 36.39 -10.27
C ASP A 573 -1.82 35.12 -10.40
N LEU A 574 -3.12 35.26 -10.59
CA LEU A 574 -4.01 34.18 -11.01
C LEU A 574 -4.37 34.39 -12.48
N THR A 575 -4.12 33.38 -13.31
CA THR A 575 -4.34 33.45 -14.76
C THR A 575 -5.29 32.36 -15.25
N ILE A 576 -6.30 32.77 -16.00
CA ILE A 576 -7.22 31.90 -16.71
C ILE A 576 -6.78 31.93 -18.18
N SER A 577 -6.29 30.81 -18.67
CA SER A 577 -5.75 30.67 -20.02
C SER A 577 -6.38 29.50 -20.75
N GLY A 578 -6.37 29.56 -22.08
CA GLY A 578 -6.99 28.58 -22.96
C GLY A 578 -8.41 28.97 -23.35
N VAL A 579 -8.76 28.74 -24.62
CA VAL A 579 -10.02 29.19 -25.21
C VAL A 579 -11.23 28.56 -24.52
N ALA A 580 -11.18 27.25 -24.22
CA ALA A 580 -12.23 26.57 -23.45
C ALA A 580 -12.53 27.25 -22.09
N ASN A 581 -11.50 27.52 -21.28
CA ASN A 581 -11.67 28.18 -19.98
C ASN A 581 -12.18 29.62 -20.12
N LEU A 582 -11.68 30.37 -21.11
CA LEU A 582 -12.12 31.73 -21.37
C LEU A 582 -13.55 31.80 -21.89
N LYS A 583 -14.00 30.80 -22.65
CA LYS A 583 -15.39 30.68 -23.06
C LYS A 583 -16.30 30.48 -21.86
N ILE A 584 -15.95 29.55 -20.95
CA ILE A 584 -16.69 29.36 -19.69
C ILE A 584 -16.70 30.65 -18.87
N PHE A 585 -15.55 31.32 -18.74
CA PHE A 585 -15.46 32.61 -18.04
C PHE A 585 -16.34 33.67 -18.68
N SER A 586 -16.32 33.81 -20.01
CA SER A 586 -17.13 34.79 -20.74
C SER A 586 -18.63 34.54 -20.62
N GLU A 587 -19.06 33.28 -20.69
CA GLU A 587 -20.48 32.90 -20.65
C GLU A 587 -21.07 33.00 -19.25
N ASN A 588 -20.30 32.66 -18.23
CA ASN A 588 -20.81 32.54 -16.85
C ASN A 588 -20.46 33.75 -15.98
N ILE A 589 -19.29 34.36 -16.15
CA ILE A 589 -18.75 35.40 -15.26
C ILE A 589 -18.66 36.73 -16.02
N GLY A 590 -17.72 36.87 -16.96
CA GLY A 590 -17.49 38.10 -17.72
C GLY A 590 -16.99 39.26 -16.86
N PHE A 591 -17.15 40.47 -17.39
CA PHE A 591 -16.81 41.75 -16.77
C PHE A 591 -18.06 42.63 -16.62
N LEU A 592 -18.01 43.67 -15.79
CA LEU A 592 -19.09 44.66 -15.68
C LEU A 592 -19.12 45.57 -16.89
N THR A 593 -17.94 45.99 -17.40
CA THR A 593 -17.84 46.97 -18.48
C THR A 593 -17.90 46.34 -19.87
N SER A 594 -18.55 47.04 -20.81
CA SER A 594 -18.66 46.60 -22.20
C SER A 594 -17.29 46.49 -22.88
N GLY A 595 -16.38 47.41 -22.55
CA GLY A 595 -15.03 47.47 -23.10
C GLY A 595 -14.12 46.30 -22.72
N LYS A 596 -14.21 45.77 -21.48
CA LYS A 596 -13.45 44.56 -21.09
C LYS A 596 -14.07 43.30 -21.70
N ASN A 597 -15.39 43.20 -21.75
CA ASN A 597 -16.09 42.08 -22.39
C ASN A 597 -15.81 41.97 -23.90
N ARG A 598 -15.73 43.10 -24.61
CA ARG A 598 -15.32 43.12 -26.03
C ARG A 598 -13.90 42.59 -26.20
N ARG A 599 -12.95 43.08 -25.40
CA ARG A 599 -11.56 42.61 -25.40
C ARG A 599 -11.44 41.11 -25.10
N LEU A 600 -12.28 40.58 -24.20
CA LEU A 600 -12.34 39.14 -23.92
C LEU A 600 -12.85 38.35 -25.14
N THR A 601 -13.93 38.83 -25.77
CA THR A 601 -14.53 38.19 -26.94
C THR A 601 -13.55 38.15 -28.12
N ASP A 602 -12.78 39.22 -28.34
CA ASP A 602 -11.74 39.28 -29.36
C ASP A 602 -10.69 38.16 -29.19
N GLN A 603 -10.36 37.78 -27.94
CA GLN A 603 -9.41 36.71 -27.67
C GLN A 603 -9.96 35.30 -27.95
N LEU A 604 -11.29 35.09 -27.96
CA LEU A 604 -11.92 33.78 -28.19
C LEU A 604 -11.78 33.30 -29.65
N SER A 605 -11.50 34.21 -30.58
CA SER A 605 -11.30 33.92 -32.00
C SER A 605 -9.92 33.33 -32.35
N LYS A 606 -8.98 33.30 -31.39
CA LYS A 606 -7.60 32.86 -31.60
C LYS A 606 -7.47 31.34 -31.48
N SER A 607 -6.46 30.76 -32.14
CA SER A 607 -6.24 29.31 -32.17
C SER A 607 -5.99 28.72 -30.77
N GLU A 608 -6.64 27.59 -30.52
CA GLU A 608 -6.57 26.89 -29.24
C GLU A 608 -5.24 26.14 -29.09
N ASN A 609 -4.57 26.32 -27.95
CA ASN A 609 -3.38 25.54 -27.61
C ASN A 609 -3.82 24.26 -26.88
N THR A 610 -3.68 23.11 -27.53
CA THR A 610 -4.12 21.78 -27.06
C THR A 610 -3.25 21.16 -25.96
N ASN A 611 -2.22 21.87 -25.48
CA ASN A 611 -1.30 21.40 -24.44
C ASN A 611 -1.79 21.63 -23.00
N VAL A 612 -3.09 21.83 -22.79
CA VAL A 612 -3.68 22.14 -21.48
C VAL A 612 -4.65 21.02 -21.12
N ASP A 613 -4.57 20.49 -19.90
CA ASP A 613 -5.33 19.30 -19.44
C ASP A 613 -4.91 17.96 -20.09
N VAL A 614 -3.65 17.59 -19.85
CA VAL A 614 -3.06 16.33 -20.34
C VAL A 614 -2.94 15.31 -19.22
N ILE A 615 -2.88 14.02 -19.57
CA ILE A 615 -2.67 12.92 -18.64
C ILE A 615 -1.20 12.47 -18.71
N PRO A 616 -0.35 12.85 -17.76
CA PRO A 616 1.08 12.56 -17.82
C PRO A 616 1.39 11.11 -17.38
N THR A 617 2.65 10.70 -17.55
CA THR A 617 3.20 9.41 -17.07
C THR A 617 2.63 8.14 -17.74
N LEU A 618 1.97 8.26 -18.91
CA LEU A 618 1.38 7.10 -19.61
C LEU A 618 2.37 6.29 -20.46
N GLU A 619 3.61 6.78 -20.65
CA GLU A 619 4.64 6.13 -21.46
C GLU A 619 4.79 4.63 -21.16
N PRO A 620 4.90 4.16 -19.90
CA PRO A 620 5.13 2.75 -19.61
C PRO A 620 3.96 1.85 -20.02
N ILE A 621 2.72 2.34 -19.86
CA ILE A 621 1.50 1.62 -20.27
C ILE A 621 1.48 1.48 -21.79
N PHE A 622 1.73 2.57 -22.51
CA PHE A 622 1.76 2.53 -23.97
C PHE A 622 2.92 1.73 -24.55
N LYS A 623 4.08 1.70 -23.89
CA LYS A 623 5.21 0.85 -24.26
C LYS A 623 4.85 -0.63 -24.18
N LYS A 624 4.15 -1.05 -23.11
CA LYS A 624 3.61 -2.41 -22.96
C LYS A 624 2.52 -2.72 -23.98
N LEU A 625 1.57 -1.82 -24.20
CA LEU A 625 0.50 -2.04 -25.18
C LEU A 625 1.05 -2.17 -26.60
N TYR A 626 2.03 -1.35 -26.96
CA TYR A 626 2.69 -1.42 -28.26
C TYR A 626 3.41 -2.76 -28.46
N SER A 627 4.24 -3.19 -27.49
CA SER A 627 4.95 -4.48 -27.60
C SER A 627 3.98 -5.65 -27.63
N ARG A 628 2.82 -5.56 -26.99
CA ARG A 628 1.83 -6.64 -26.96
C ARG A 628 1.00 -6.75 -28.24
N LEU A 629 0.60 -5.62 -28.84
CA LEU A 629 -0.44 -5.61 -29.89
C LEU A 629 0.07 -5.25 -31.29
N TYR A 630 1.27 -4.66 -31.39
CA TYR A 630 1.81 -4.08 -32.63
C TYR A 630 3.24 -4.57 -32.94
N LEU A 631 3.59 -5.78 -32.49
CA LEU A 631 4.89 -6.42 -32.74
C LEU A 631 4.85 -7.17 -34.10
N GLY A 632 5.13 -6.46 -35.19
CA GLY A 632 5.28 -7.00 -36.55
C GLY A 632 5.65 -5.91 -37.57
N ASP A 633 6.51 -6.23 -38.54
CA ASP A 633 7.05 -5.26 -39.53
C ASP A 633 5.93 -4.56 -40.34
N ASP A 634 4.79 -5.23 -40.51
CA ASP A 634 3.67 -4.78 -41.33
C ASP A 634 2.47 -4.23 -40.54
N ILE A 635 2.51 -4.23 -39.19
CA ILE A 635 1.40 -3.72 -38.36
C ILE A 635 1.65 -2.27 -37.99
N LYS A 636 0.91 -1.34 -38.61
CA LYS A 636 0.92 0.07 -38.23
C LYS A 636 0.09 0.30 -36.95
N GLY A 637 0.72 0.93 -35.96
CA GLY A 637 0.01 1.43 -34.77
C GLY A 637 -0.87 2.65 -35.09
N PRO A 638 -1.88 2.95 -34.25
CA PRO A 638 -2.69 4.15 -34.38
C PRO A 638 -1.83 5.42 -34.32
N VAL A 639 -2.36 6.48 -34.94
CA VAL A 639 -1.73 7.81 -34.96
C VAL A 639 -1.41 8.24 -33.52
N ASN A 640 -0.25 8.86 -33.33
CA ASN A 640 0.29 9.31 -32.04
C ASN A 640 0.70 8.24 -31.01
N LEU A 641 0.43 6.95 -31.24
CA LEU A 641 0.84 5.87 -30.31
C LEU A 641 2.37 5.75 -30.17
N SER A 642 3.11 5.88 -31.29
CA SER A 642 4.57 5.77 -31.29
C SER A 642 5.25 6.95 -30.56
N PRO A 643 4.88 8.23 -30.80
CA PRO A 643 5.32 9.34 -29.97
C PRO A 643 4.96 9.18 -28.47
N LEU A 644 3.76 8.70 -28.14
CA LEU A 644 3.34 8.46 -26.74
C LEU A 644 4.18 7.39 -26.03
N LYS A 645 4.45 6.28 -26.72
CA LYS A 645 5.35 5.21 -26.24
C LYS A 645 6.77 5.74 -25.95
N ARG A 646 7.21 6.78 -26.67
CA ARG A 646 8.52 7.41 -26.49
C ARG A 646 8.50 8.56 -25.48
N GLY A 647 7.35 8.84 -24.85
CA GLY A 647 7.20 9.92 -23.87
C GLY A 647 7.30 11.32 -24.47
N VAL A 648 7.14 11.47 -25.80
CA VAL A 648 7.33 12.76 -26.51
C VAL A 648 6.30 13.80 -26.08
N PHE A 649 5.08 13.37 -25.75
CA PHE A 649 4.02 14.25 -25.27
C PHE A 649 3.06 13.49 -24.34
N SER A 650 2.20 14.21 -23.63
CA SER A 650 1.11 13.65 -22.81
C SER A 650 -0.23 13.93 -23.50
N PRO A 651 -1.14 12.95 -23.63
CA PRO A 651 -2.36 13.13 -24.39
C PRO A 651 -3.44 13.84 -23.56
N SER A 652 -4.33 14.59 -24.23
CA SER A 652 -5.59 15.02 -23.62
C SER A 652 -6.53 13.83 -23.38
N LYS A 653 -7.63 14.03 -22.64
CA LYS A 653 -8.64 12.97 -22.43
C LYS A 653 -9.26 12.50 -23.74
N GLU A 654 -9.55 13.41 -24.66
CA GLU A 654 -10.16 13.14 -25.96
C GLU A 654 -9.20 12.35 -26.85
N GLN A 655 -7.94 12.78 -26.93
CA GLN A 655 -6.89 12.05 -27.64
C GLN A 655 -6.69 10.65 -27.05
N LEU A 656 -6.71 10.52 -25.71
CA LEU A 656 -6.60 9.23 -25.05
C LEU A 656 -7.80 8.32 -25.37
N LYS A 657 -9.03 8.85 -25.41
CA LYS A 657 -10.24 8.09 -25.81
C LYS A 657 -10.14 7.58 -27.24
N GLU A 658 -9.67 8.39 -28.18
CA GLU A 658 -9.46 7.98 -29.58
C GLU A 658 -8.45 6.84 -29.69
N ILE A 659 -7.32 6.95 -28.99
CA ILE A 659 -6.27 5.92 -28.98
C ILE A 659 -6.79 4.64 -28.33
N VAL A 660 -7.49 4.74 -27.19
CA VAL A 660 -8.09 3.57 -26.53
C VAL A 660 -9.06 2.86 -27.46
N ARG A 661 -9.96 3.59 -28.14
CA ARG A 661 -10.88 3.00 -29.13
C ARG A 661 -10.12 2.27 -30.26
N ALA A 662 -9.05 2.86 -30.78
CA ALA A 662 -8.25 2.22 -31.82
C ALA A 662 -7.57 0.92 -31.33
N ILE A 663 -7.10 0.89 -30.09
CA ILE A 663 -6.51 -0.31 -29.47
C ILE A 663 -7.59 -1.39 -29.22
N GLU A 664 -8.79 -1.00 -28.81
CA GLU A 664 -9.91 -1.94 -28.63
C GLU A 664 -10.36 -2.57 -29.94
N ASN A 665 -10.43 -1.79 -31.01
CA ASN A 665 -10.70 -2.30 -32.35
C ASN A 665 -9.65 -3.35 -32.74
N ARG A 666 -8.37 -3.07 -32.46
CA ARG A 666 -7.28 -4.03 -32.70
C ARG A 666 -7.44 -5.33 -31.90
N ILE A 667 -7.86 -5.26 -30.64
CA ILE A 667 -8.14 -6.46 -29.83
C ILE A 667 -9.33 -7.24 -30.39
N SER A 668 -10.37 -6.54 -30.85
CA SER A 668 -11.53 -7.16 -31.49
C SER A 668 -11.13 -7.94 -32.75
N GLU A 669 -10.32 -7.35 -33.63
CA GLU A 669 -9.75 -8.03 -34.81
C GLU A 669 -8.99 -9.30 -34.43
N LEU A 670 -8.11 -9.23 -33.41
CA LEU A 670 -7.34 -10.38 -32.94
C LEU A 670 -8.23 -11.49 -32.34
N ARG A 671 -9.35 -11.13 -31.71
CA ARG A 671 -10.34 -12.11 -31.20
C ARG A 671 -11.08 -12.82 -32.33
N GLN A 672 -11.39 -12.12 -33.42
CA GLN A 672 -12.05 -12.71 -34.60
C GLN A 672 -11.18 -13.80 -35.28
N LEU A 673 -9.87 -13.82 -35.04
CA LEU A 673 -8.99 -14.91 -35.49
C LEU A 673 -9.39 -16.28 -34.94
N LYS A 674 -10.14 -16.35 -33.83
CA LYS A 674 -10.65 -17.62 -33.27
C LYS A 674 -11.38 -18.45 -34.33
N THR A 675 -12.24 -17.81 -35.13
CA THR A 675 -13.04 -18.48 -36.16
C THR A 675 -12.16 -18.97 -37.31
N LYS A 676 -11.23 -18.13 -37.77
CA LYS A 676 -10.27 -18.46 -38.84
C LYS A 676 -9.32 -19.59 -38.43
N VAL A 677 -8.78 -19.55 -37.21
CA VAL A 677 -7.92 -20.60 -36.67
C VAL A 677 -8.71 -21.88 -36.42
N LYS A 678 -9.98 -21.82 -36.04
CA LYS A 678 -10.85 -23.01 -35.92
C LYS A 678 -11.03 -23.70 -37.26
N PHE A 679 -11.31 -22.95 -38.33
CA PHE A 679 -11.38 -23.48 -39.70
C PHE A 679 -10.06 -24.15 -40.12
N LEU A 680 -8.91 -23.50 -39.90
CA LEU A 680 -7.61 -24.09 -40.23
C LEU A 680 -7.28 -25.35 -39.42
N ASN A 681 -7.80 -25.50 -38.19
CA ASN A 681 -7.63 -26.72 -37.40
C ASN A 681 -8.51 -27.89 -37.86
N GLN A 682 -9.54 -27.64 -38.68
CA GLN A 682 -10.38 -28.70 -39.26
C GLN A 682 -9.72 -29.36 -40.47
N LEU A 683 -8.57 -28.84 -40.93
CA LEU A 683 -7.81 -29.46 -42.01
C LEU A 683 -7.34 -30.87 -41.60
N PRO A 684 -7.60 -31.89 -42.43
CA PRO A 684 -7.32 -33.28 -42.09
C PRO A 684 -5.82 -33.57 -41.97
N GLN A 685 -5.45 -34.48 -41.07
CA GLN A 685 -4.10 -35.05 -41.03
C GLN A 685 -3.95 -36.09 -42.14
N ILE A 686 -2.84 -36.03 -42.89
CA ILE A 686 -2.59 -36.92 -44.04
C ILE A 686 -2.63 -38.39 -43.60
N GLU A 687 -2.05 -38.70 -42.44
CA GLU A 687 -1.93 -40.04 -41.90
C GLU A 687 -3.30 -40.66 -41.62
N VAL A 688 -4.22 -39.86 -41.07
CA VAL A 688 -5.59 -40.30 -40.75
C VAL A 688 -6.38 -40.62 -42.02
N LEU A 689 -6.18 -39.85 -43.09
CA LEU A 689 -6.80 -40.13 -44.39
C LEU A 689 -6.26 -41.40 -45.03
N ILE A 690 -4.93 -41.58 -44.99
CA ILE A 690 -4.27 -42.79 -45.51
C ILE A 690 -4.75 -44.03 -44.74
N GLU A 691 -4.86 -43.94 -43.42
CA GLU A 691 -5.28 -45.06 -42.58
C GLU A 691 -6.74 -45.45 -42.85
N LYS A 692 -7.68 -44.47 -42.83
CA LYS A 692 -9.10 -44.71 -43.12
C LYS A 692 -9.30 -45.22 -44.55
N GLY A 693 -8.61 -44.63 -45.52
CA GLY A 693 -8.67 -45.03 -46.92
C GLY A 693 -8.06 -46.41 -47.19
N SER A 694 -7.02 -46.80 -46.46
CA SER A 694 -6.32 -48.08 -46.67
C SER A 694 -6.99 -49.27 -45.98
N LYS A 695 -7.65 -49.05 -44.83
CA LYS A 695 -8.34 -50.13 -44.08
C LYS A 695 -9.67 -50.54 -44.70
N ASN A 696 -10.36 -49.66 -45.43
CA ASN A 696 -11.65 -49.94 -46.03
C ASN A 696 -11.50 -50.24 -47.54
N ARG A 697 -11.77 -51.49 -47.95
CA ARG A 697 -11.58 -51.97 -49.32
C ARG A 697 -12.44 -51.23 -50.36
N LYS A 698 -13.68 -50.86 -50.02
CA LYS A 698 -14.57 -50.07 -50.88
C LYS A 698 -14.07 -48.63 -51.02
N LEU A 699 -13.69 -48.01 -49.90
CA LEU A 699 -13.17 -46.64 -49.86
C LEU A 699 -11.83 -46.50 -50.60
N ASN A 700 -10.94 -47.49 -50.45
CA ASN A 700 -9.67 -47.56 -51.16
C ASN A 700 -9.85 -47.58 -52.68
N HIS A 701 -10.86 -48.32 -53.18
CA HIS A 701 -11.17 -48.39 -54.59
C HIS A 701 -11.77 -47.07 -55.12
N LEU A 702 -12.62 -46.41 -54.33
CA LEU A 702 -13.15 -45.07 -54.62
C LEU A 702 -12.03 -44.02 -54.69
N LEU A 703 -11.12 -44.02 -53.72
CA LEU A 703 -9.97 -43.13 -53.69
C LEU A 703 -9.03 -43.37 -54.88
N TRP A 704 -8.80 -44.63 -55.27
CA TRP A 704 -8.04 -44.96 -56.49
C TRP A 704 -8.73 -44.45 -57.76
N ARG A 705 -10.06 -44.52 -57.84
CA ARG A 705 -10.81 -44.01 -59.00
C ARG A 705 -10.72 -42.48 -59.12
N GLU A 706 -10.80 -41.76 -58.00
CA GLU A 706 -10.80 -40.29 -57.98
C GLU A 706 -9.40 -39.66 -58.09
N LEU A 707 -8.36 -40.33 -57.58
CA LEU A 707 -7.00 -39.77 -57.45
C LEU A 707 -5.94 -40.54 -58.26
N GLY A 708 -6.25 -41.74 -58.76
CA GLY A 708 -5.34 -42.56 -59.55
C GLY A 708 -3.99 -42.81 -58.87
N HIS A 709 -2.91 -42.71 -59.65
CA HIS A 709 -1.54 -42.95 -59.19
C HIS A 709 -1.13 -42.04 -58.02
N SER A 710 -1.72 -40.85 -57.88
CA SER A 710 -1.46 -39.95 -56.74
C SER A 710 -1.89 -40.54 -55.40
N TRP A 711 -2.93 -41.39 -55.36
CA TRP A 711 -3.32 -42.11 -54.15
C TRP A 711 -2.31 -43.19 -53.75
N GLN A 712 -1.72 -43.91 -54.72
CA GLN A 712 -0.64 -44.88 -54.42
C GLN A 712 0.60 -44.18 -53.86
N LEU A 713 0.99 -43.05 -54.44
CA LEU A 713 2.14 -42.26 -53.98
C LEU A 713 1.92 -41.74 -52.55
N MET A 714 0.71 -41.27 -52.24
CA MET A 714 0.31 -40.88 -50.88
C MET A 714 0.38 -42.08 -49.92
N LYS A 715 -0.22 -43.21 -50.29
CA LYS A 715 -0.26 -44.42 -49.44
C LYS A 715 1.14 -44.97 -49.14
N LYS A 716 2.05 -44.95 -50.12
CA LYS A 716 3.44 -45.39 -49.97
C LYS A 716 4.36 -44.34 -49.34
N ARG A 717 3.86 -43.13 -49.06
CA ARG A 717 4.62 -41.98 -48.50
C ARG A 717 5.86 -41.60 -49.31
N GLN A 718 5.85 -41.85 -50.62
CA GLN A 718 7.03 -41.68 -51.48
C GLN A 718 7.25 -40.22 -51.93
N VAL A 719 6.19 -39.40 -51.96
CA VAL A 719 6.25 -38.01 -52.44
C VAL A 719 5.38 -37.11 -51.55
N ARG A 720 5.79 -35.85 -51.36
CA ARG A 720 4.97 -34.85 -50.66
C ARG A 720 3.70 -34.56 -51.47
N PRO A 721 2.50 -34.83 -50.93
CA PRO A 721 1.28 -34.71 -51.73
C PRO A 721 0.89 -33.25 -51.91
N GLY A 722 0.40 -32.93 -53.12
CA GLY A 722 -0.24 -31.66 -53.42
C GLY A 722 -1.56 -31.48 -52.67
N THR A 723 -1.85 -30.25 -52.26
CA THR A 723 -3.01 -29.90 -51.43
C THR A 723 -4.32 -30.25 -52.11
N ILE A 724 -4.42 -30.06 -53.43
CA ILE A 724 -5.64 -30.39 -54.20
C ILE A 724 -5.98 -31.88 -54.05
N ASN A 725 -4.98 -32.76 -54.14
CA ASN A 725 -5.16 -34.20 -54.04
C ASN A 725 -5.54 -34.63 -52.62
N VAL A 726 -4.96 -34.01 -51.58
CA VAL A 726 -5.34 -34.28 -50.18
C VAL A 726 -6.77 -33.84 -49.88
N LEU A 727 -7.18 -32.66 -50.35
CA LEU A 727 -8.55 -32.16 -50.14
C LEU A 727 -9.59 -32.96 -50.94
N ARG A 728 -9.25 -33.45 -52.14
CA ARG A 728 -10.10 -34.41 -52.88
C ARG A 728 -10.24 -35.74 -52.13
N ALA A 729 -9.13 -36.28 -51.60
CA ALA A 729 -9.18 -37.48 -50.77
C ALA A 729 -10.07 -37.28 -49.54
N TYR A 730 -9.98 -36.12 -48.88
CA TYR A 730 -10.84 -35.75 -47.76
C TYR A 730 -12.32 -35.77 -48.16
N LYS A 731 -12.68 -35.08 -49.26
CA LYS A 731 -14.05 -35.06 -49.80
C LYS A 731 -14.58 -36.48 -50.07
N THR A 732 -13.78 -37.34 -50.68
CA THR A 732 -14.18 -38.72 -50.99
C THR A 732 -14.40 -39.57 -49.72
N ILE A 733 -13.71 -39.25 -48.63
CA ILE A 733 -13.80 -40.00 -47.35
C ILE A 733 -14.95 -39.48 -46.48
N THR A 734 -15.15 -38.17 -46.38
CA THR A 734 -16.09 -37.55 -45.42
C THR A 734 -17.35 -36.96 -46.06
N GLY A 735 -17.36 -36.74 -47.37
CA GLY A 735 -18.41 -36.00 -48.07
C GLY A 735 -18.30 -34.47 -47.95
N GLU A 736 -17.37 -33.95 -47.13
CA GLU A 736 -17.19 -32.52 -46.90
C GLU A 736 -16.24 -31.89 -47.94
N THR A 737 -16.62 -30.73 -48.47
CA THR A 737 -15.80 -29.97 -49.43
C THR A 737 -15.08 -28.81 -48.76
N VAL A 738 -13.76 -28.75 -48.92
CA VAL A 738 -12.93 -27.59 -48.54
C VAL A 738 -12.21 -27.11 -49.79
N ALA A 739 -12.39 -25.85 -50.15
CA ALA A 739 -11.80 -25.27 -51.35
C ALA A 739 -10.39 -24.74 -51.09
N LEU A 740 -9.42 -25.07 -51.95
CA LEU A 740 -8.05 -24.55 -51.84
C LEU A 740 -7.96 -23.00 -51.84
N PRO A 741 -8.73 -22.27 -52.67
CA PRO A 741 -8.73 -20.81 -52.62
C PRO A 741 -9.12 -20.24 -51.25
N GLU A 742 -10.11 -20.87 -50.59
CA GLU A 742 -10.58 -20.46 -49.26
C GLU A 742 -9.49 -20.70 -48.19
N VAL A 743 -8.81 -21.85 -48.23
CA VAL A 743 -7.69 -22.15 -47.32
C VAL A 743 -6.55 -21.15 -47.50
N LYS A 744 -6.19 -20.82 -48.74
CA LYS A 744 -5.14 -19.83 -49.04
C LYS A 744 -5.54 -18.43 -48.57
N GLN A 745 -6.78 -18.00 -48.83
CA GLN A 745 -7.29 -16.71 -48.38
C GLN A 745 -7.28 -16.59 -46.85
N VAL A 746 -7.82 -17.59 -46.15
CA VAL A 746 -7.84 -17.59 -44.68
C VAL A 746 -6.42 -17.58 -44.11
N LEU A 747 -5.48 -18.34 -44.69
CA LEU A 747 -4.06 -18.29 -44.29
C LEU A 747 -3.47 -16.89 -44.49
N TYR A 748 -3.63 -16.30 -45.67
CA TYR A 748 -3.12 -14.96 -45.99
C TYR A 748 -3.61 -13.91 -44.98
N GLU A 749 -4.93 -13.83 -44.81
CA GLU A 749 -5.57 -12.86 -43.92
C GLU A 749 -5.16 -13.07 -42.45
N THR A 750 -5.02 -14.33 -42.02
CA THR A 750 -4.65 -14.64 -40.63
C THR A 750 -3.18 -14.30 -40.36
N PHE A 751 -2.25 -14.54 -41.30
CA PHE A 751 -0.85 -14.13 -41.19
C PHE A 751 -0.69 -12.60 -41.16
N GLN A 752 -1.42 -11.89 -42.02
CA GLN A 752 -1.46 -10.41 -42.01
C GLN A 752 -1.98 -9.87 -40.68
N THR A 753 -3.10 -10.42 -40.20
CA THR A 753 -3.73 -9.95 -38.95
C THR A 753 -2.80 -10.20 -37.74
N VAL A 754 -2.06 -11.30 -37.74
CA VAL A 754 -1.12 -11.66 -36.67
C VAL A 754 0.22 -10.89 -36.75
N GLY A 755 0.53 -10.29 -37.90
CA GLY A 755 1.75 -9.50 -38.11
C GLY A 755 3.02 -10.32 -38.34
N ILE A 756 2.88 -11.55 -38.85
CA ILE A 756 4.02 -12.37 -39.25
C ILE A 756 4.21 -12.23 -40.75
N SER A 757 5.44 -11.92 -41.18
CA SER A 757 5.78 -11.92 -42.60
C SER A 757 5.84 -13.36 -43.13
N LEU A 758 4.79 -13.78 -43.82
CA LEU A 758 4.73 -15.11 -44.45
C LEU A 758 5.91 -15.32 -45.44
N ARG A 759 6.41 -14.24 -46.04
CA ARG A 759 7.59 -14.25 -46.92
C ARG A 759 8.88 -14.66 -46.19
N LYS A 760 9.09 -14.17 -44.97
CA LYS A 760 10.27 -14.53 -44.16
C LYS A 760 10.20 -15.96 -43.64
N GLU A 761 8.99 -16.47 -43.37
CA GLU A 761 8.78 -17.82 -42.84
C GLU A 761 8.84 -18.90 -43.94
N ASN A 762 8.25 -18.66 -45.11
CA ASN A 762 8.27 -19.62 -46.22
C ASN A 762 7.96 -18.93 -47.58
N GLU A 763 8.99 -18.69 -48.39
CA GLU A 763 8.88 -17.99 -49.67
C GLU A 763 8.02 -18.73 -50.71
N SER A 764 8.06 -20.07 -50.71
CA SER A 764 7.25 -20.92 -51.59
C SER A 764 5.76 -20.85 -51.23
N LEU A 765 5.43 -20.86 -49.94
CA LEU A 765 4.05 -20.68 -49.50
C LEU A 765 3.58 -19.24 -49.78
N TRP A 766 4.41 -18.23 -49.52
CA TRP A 766 4.09 -16.83 -49.79
C TRP A 766 3.75 -16.57 -51.26
N SER A 767 4.60 -17.02 -52.18
CA SER A 767 4.39 -16.87 -53.63
C SER A 767 3.11 -17.55 -54.12
N SER A 768 2.67 -18.61 -53.43
CA SER A 768 1.44 -19.36 -53.77
C SER A 768 0.14 -18.83 -53.13
N VAL A 769 0.25 -17.96 -52.12
CA VAL A 769 -0.86 -17.46 -51.28
C VAL A 769 -1.16 -15.97 -51.54
N LYS A 770 -0.24 -15.22 -52.19
CA LYS A 770 -0.47 -13.81 -52.57
C LYS A 770 -1.58 -13.67 -53.62
N LEU A 771 -2.55 -12.79 -53.37
CA LEU A 771 -3.74 -12.53 -54.20
C LEU A 771 -3.47 -12.22 -55.70
N GLU A 772 -2.25 -11.82 -56.07
CA GLU A 772 -1.88 -11.41 -57.44
C GLU A 772 -1.21 -12.51 -58.28
N ALA A 773 -0.92 -13.69 -57.72
CA ALA A 773 -0.25 -14.76 -58.46
C ALA A 773 -1.20 -15.40 -59.50
N ARG A 774 -1.02 -15.03 -60.77
CA ARG A 774 -1.85 -15.45 -61.93
C ARG A 774 -1.87 -16.96 -62.24
N HIS A 775 -1.23 -17.81 -61.45
CA HIS A 775 -1.35 -19.26 -61.56
C HIS A 775 -1.60 -19.87 -60.17
N LEU A 776 -2.79 -20.45 -59.97
CA LEU A 776 -3.17 -21.25 -58.81
C LEU A 776 -2.39 -22.59 -58.80
N GLY A 777 -1.07 -22.52 -58.69
CA GLY A 777 -0.23 -23.70 -58.51
C GLY A 777 -0.65 -24.47 -57.25
N ASP A 778 -0.70 -25.79 -57.37
CA ASP A 778 -0.88 -26.68 -56.22
C ASP A 778 0.33 -26.56 -55.29
N VAL A 779 0.07 -26.54 -53.99
CA VAL A 779 1.11 -26.38 -52.95
C VAL A 779 1.20 -27.69 -52.20
N SER A 780 2.41 -28.07 -51.78
CA SER A 780 2.59 -29.24 -50.92
C SER A 780 1.75 -29.10 -49.62
N TYR A 781 0.87 -30.06 -49.37
CA TYR A 781 -0.02 -30.06 -48.20
C TYR A 781 0.73 -30.02 -46.85
N PRO A 782 1.87 -30.72 -46.69
CA PRO A 782 2.72 -30.56 -45.51
C PRO A 782 3.13 -29.11 -45.24
N THR A 783 3.39 -28.32 -46.29
CA THR A 783 3.78 -26.90 -46.16
C THR A 783 2.63 -26.04 -45.63
N VAL A 784 1.39 -26.38 -46.04
CA VAL A 784 0.17 -25.74 -45.51
C VAL A 784 -0.02 -26.08 -44.03
N LEU A 785 0.12 -27.36 -43.64
CA LEU A 785 0.00 -27.79 -42.24
C LEU A 785 1.08 -27.18 -41.33
N GLU A 786 2.31 -27.04 -41.83
CA GLU A 786 3.42 -26.40 -41.11
C GLU A 786 3.10 -24.93 -40.83
N ALA A 787 2.59 -24.20 -41.83
CA ALA A 787 2.16 -22.82 -41.64
C ALA A 787 0.99 -22.70 -40.64
N VAL A 788 0.00 -23.59 -40.70
CA VAL A 788 -1.10 -23.66 -39.72
C VAL A 788 -0.56 -23.92 -38.30
N LYS A 789 0.45 -24.80 -38.16
CA LYS A 789 1.09 -25.11 -36.87
C LYS A 789 1.82 -23.89 -36.31
N HIS A 790 2.56 -23.15 -37.13
CA HIS A 790 3.20 -21.88 -36.74
C HIS A 790 2.16 -20.85 -36.29
N LEU A 791 1.09 -20.68 -37.08
CA LEU A 791 -0.02 -19.78 -36.77
C LEU A 791 -0.70 -20.13 -35.44
N LYS A 792 -0.92 -21.41 -35.18
CA LYS A 792 -1.50 -21.92 -33.93
C LYS A 792 -0.61 -21.61 -32.72
N LYS A 793 0.71 -21.81 -32.84
CA LYS A 793 1.68 -21.47 -31.78
C LYS A 793 1.63 -19.97 -31.47
N ARG A 794 1.62 -19.12 -32.50
CA ARG A 794 1.52 -17.66 -32.33
C ARG A 794 0.17 -17.23 -31.75
N TYR A 795 -0.94 -17.81 -32.22
CA TYR A 795 -2.28 -17.49 -31.74
C TYR A 795 -2.45 -17.79 -30.24
N ARG A 796 -1.90 -18.91 -29.74
CA ARG A 796 -1.88 -19.22 -28.29
C ARG A 796 -1.15 -18.15 -27.47
N SER A 797 0.02 -17.71 -27.93
CA SER A 797 0.78 -16.62 -27.28
C SER A 797 0.02 -15.28 -27.31
N LEU A 798 -0.68 -14.99 -28.42
CA LEU A 798 -1.52 -13.79 -28.57
C LEU A 798 -2.70 -13.78 -27.58
N GLN A 799 -3.32 -14.94 -27.28
CA GLN A 799 -4.44 -15.00 -26.33
C GLN A 799 -4.06 -14.53 -24.92
N LEU A 800 -2.89 -14.93 -24.41
CA LEU A 800 -2.36 -14.43 -23.14
C LEU A 800 -2.07 -12.92 -23.22
N THR A 801 -1.48 -12.51 -24.32
CA THR A 801 -1.10 -11.12 -24.59
C THR A 801 -2.32 -10.17 -24.61
N ILE A 802 -3.44 -10.61 -25.19
CA ILE A 802 -4.72 -9.88 -25.22
C ILE A 802 -5.26 -9.67 -23.80
N ARG A 803 -5.28 -10.72 -22.95
CA ARG A 803 -5.74 -10.60 -21.55
C ARG A 803 -4.94 -9.56 -20.77
N HIS A 804 -3.61 -9.53 -20.95
CA HIS A 804 -2.76 -8.52 -20.31
C HIS A 804 -3.00 -7.11 -20.86
N ALA A 805 -3.20 -6.96 -22.17
CA ALA A 805 -3.51 -5.67 -22.79
C ALA A 805 -4.86 -5.11 -22.30
N GLU A 806 -5.87 -5.95 -22.11
CA GLU A 806 -7.18 -5.54 -21.58
C GLU A 806 -7.10 -4.99 -20.16
N ARG A 807 -6.19 -5.51 -19.32
CA ARG A 807 -5.94 -4.95 -17.97
C ARG A 807 -5.43 -3.51 -18.04
N GLU A 808 -4.48 -3.24 -18.94
CA GLU A 808 -3.94 -1.90 -19.17
C GLU A 808 -5.01 -0.95 -19.75
N ILE A 809 -5.85 -1.43 -20.67
CA ILE A 809 -6.95 -0.65 -21.26
C ILE A 809 -7.99 -0.27 -20.21
N ARG A 810 -8.36 -1.18 -19.30
CA ARG A 810 -9.27 -0.85 -18.19
C ARG A 810 -8.74 0.32 -17.35
N GLN A 811 -7.43 0.33 -17.09
CA GLN A 811 -6.79 1.44 -16.39
C GLN A 811 -6.86 2.75 -17.20
N LEU A 812 -6.56 2.73 -18.50
CA LEU A 812 -6.66 3.91 -19.36
C LEU A 812 -8.10 4.44 -19.44
N LYS A 813 -9.10 3.56 -19.53
CA LYS A 813 -10.53 3.94 -19.51
C LYS A 813 -10.90 4.67 -18.22
N LYS A 814 -10.48 4.13 -17.07
CA LYS A 814 -10.68 4.76 -15.76
C LYS A 814 -10.11 6.19 -15.73
N LEU A 815 -8.94 6.43 -16.35
CA LEU A 815 -8.35 7.76 -16.44
C LEU A 815 -9.09 8.69 -17.42
N THR A 816 -9.66 8.16 -18.50
CA THR A 816 -10.46 8.96 -19.45
C THR A 816 -11.82 9.39 -18.91
N GLU A 817 -12.39 8.60 -18.00
CA GLU A 817 -13.70 8.83 -17.39
C GLU A 817 -13.61 9.60 -16.06
N ALA A 818 -12.41 9.72 -15.48
CA ALA A 818 -12.17 10.46 -14.25
C ALA A 818 -12.60 11.93 -14.38
N GLU A 819 -13.20 12.51 -13.34
CA GLU A 819 -13.51 13.94 -13.24
C GLU A 819 -12.41 14.70 -12.48
N LEU A 820 -11.18 14.24 -12.63
CA LEU A 820 -9.98 14.84 -12.05
C LEU A 820 -9.16 15.56 -13.11
N PHE A 821 -8.39 16.56 -12.67
CA PHE A 821 -7.33 17.17 -13.46
C PHE A 821 -5.97 16.71 -12.92
N TRP A 822 -5.09 16.26 -13.79
CA TRP A 822 -3.79 15.72 -13.38
C TRP A 822 -2.74 16.81 -13.49
N ASP A 823 -2.36 17.38 -12.35
CA ASP A 823 -1.43 18.49 -12.32
C ASP A 823 0.00 18.02 -12.00
N PRO A 824 0.95 18.12 -12.94
CA PRO A 824 2.32 17.67 -12.69
C PRO A 824 2.99 18.48 -11.60
N ILE A 825 3.84 17.81 -10.82
CA ILE A 825 4.64 18.42 -9.76
C ILE A 825 5.81 19.15 -10.41
N ALA A 826 5.93 20.43 -10.07
CA ALA A 826 6.94 21.33 -10.61
C ALA A 826 8.14 21.46 -9.66
N THR A 827 7.91 21.68 -8.37
CA THR A 827 8.98 21.83 -7.36
C THR A 827 8.63 21.12 -6.06
N ILE A 828 9.67 20.69 -5.35
CA ILE A 828 9.60 20.09 -4.01
C ILE A 828 10.66 20.80 -3.16
N GLU A 829 10.23 21.53 -2.13
CA GLU A 829 11.11 22.36 -1.29
C GLU A 829 10.99 21.90 0.16
N GLN A 830 12.11 21.65 0.83
CA GLN A 830 12.10 21.40 2.28
C GLN A 830 11.97 22.73 3.03
N ILE A 831 11.02 22.83 3.96
CA ILE A 831 10.75 24.04 4.75
C ILE A 831 11.22 23.88 6.20
N LYS A 832 11.77 24.94 6.78
CA LYS A 832 11.95 25.07 8.23
C LYS A 832 10.64 25.50 8.88
N HIS A 833 10.36 24.97 10.07
CA HIS A 833 9.09 25.15 10.76
C HIS A 833 9.34 25.59 12.22
N GLN A 834 8.36 26.27 12.82
CA GLN A 834 8.35 26.69 14.24
C GLN A 834 7.09 26.23 14.99
N GLU A 835 6.18 25.59 14.27
CA GLU A 835 4.85 25.18 14.71
C GLU A 835 4.95 24.05 15.74
N LYS A 836 4.11 24.12 16.78
CA LYS A 836 4.03 23.12 17.85
C LYS A 836 3.16 21.92 17.48
N TYR A 837 2.22 22.11 16.55
CA TYR A 837 1.27 21.10 16.16
C TYR A 837 1.14 21.02 14.64
N VAL A 838 0.81 19.82 14.21
CA VAL A 838 0.29 19.46 12.90
C VAL A 838 -1.15 18.96 13.05
N TYR A 839 -1.93 18.85 11.99
CA TYR A 839 -3.36 18.56 12.08
C TYR A 839 -3.82 17.64 10.95
N ASP A 840 -4.81 16.81 11.20
CA ASP A 840 -5.31 15.80 10.26
C ASP A 840 -6.84 15.65 10.36
N LEU A 841 -7.45 15.17 9.28
CA LEU A 841 -8.86 14.79 9.23
C LEU A 841 -8.97 13.31 8.90
N THR A 842 -9.82 12.59 9.62
CA THR A 842 -10.27 11.26 9.20
C THR A 842 -11.57 11.36 8.43
N VAL A 843 -11.61 10.75 7.25
CA VAL A 843 -12.67 10.84 6.24
C VAL A 843 -12.87 9.44 5.67
N ASP A 844 -14.10 9.06 5.35
CA ASP A 844 -14.52 7.68 5.02
C ASP A 844 -13.67 7.03 3.92
N ASN A 845 -13.42 7.77 2.84
CA ASN A 845 -12.61 7.31 1.70
C ASN A 845 -11.11 7.61 1.84
N GLN A 846 -10.68 8.04 3.02
CA GLN A 846 -9.29 8.35 3.37
C GLN A 846 -8.63 9.40 2.48
N ILE A 847 -9.41 10.19 1.75
CA ILE A 847 -8.92 11.20 0.82
C ILE A 847 -9.73 12.47 1.00
N PHE A 848 -9.08 13.63 1.00
CA PHE A 848 -9.79 14.91 1.07
C PHE A 848 -9.05 16.01 0.32
N LEU A 849 -9.79 17.06 -0.04
CA LEU A 849 -9.27 18.23 -0.74
C LEU A 849 -8.68 19.22 0.28
N ALA A 850 -7.39 19.50 0.14
CA ALA A 850 -6.66 20.40 1.00
C ALA A 850 -5.61 21.23 0.24
N GLY A 851 -5.06 22.23 0.91
CA GLY A 851 -3.95 23.04 0.45
C GLY A 851 -4.30 24.25 -0.40
N PHE A 852 -3.26 24.96 -0.80
CA PHE A 852 -3.33 26.22 -1.55
C PHE A 852 -3.83 25.97 -2.98
N GLY A 853 -5.04 26.44 -3.29
CA GLY A 853 -5.73 26.24 -4.56
C GLY A 853 -6.30 24.83 -4.80
N GLY A 854 -6.33 23.98 -3.77
CA GLY A 854 -7.02 22.68 -3.71
C GLY A 854 -6.31 21.51 -4.38
N LEU A 855 -5.86 20.53 -3.59
CA LEU A 855 -5.18 19.27 -3.97
C LEU A 855 -5.75 18.11 -3.16
N PHE A 856 -5.85 16.89 -3.73
CA PHE A 856 -6.28 15.73 -2.95
C PHE A 856 -5.13 15.09 -2.16
N VAL A 857 -5.35 14.81 -0.87
CA VAL A 857 -4.42 14.18 0.09
C VAL A 857 -4.97 12.88 0.67
N HIS A 858 -4.15 12.05 1.33
CA HIS A 858 -4.57 10.76 1.90
C HIS A 858 -4.39 10.69 3.45
N ASN A 859 -5.30 10.02 4.17
CA ASN A 859 -5.27 9.83 5.63
C ASN A 859 -4.26 8.79 6.11
N SER A 860 -4.03 8.76 7.43
CA SER A 860 -3.05 7.91 8.09
C SER A 860 -3.67 6.94 9.10
N GLY A 861 -3.46 5.63 8.90
CA GLY A 861 -3.81 4.56 9.86
C GLY A 861 -3.11 3.25 9.50
N GLY A 862 -2.51 2.54 10.46
CA GLY A 862 -1.66 1.36 10.20
C GLY A 862 -2.34 -0.01 10.37
N GLY A 863 -3.47 -0.08 11.08
CA GLY A 863 -4.21 -1.33 11.33
C GLY A 863 -3.80 -2.12 12.59
N LYS A 864 -3.15 -1.47 13.56
CA LYS A 864 -2.59 -2.08 14.79
C LYS A 864 -3.65 -2.75 15.67
N SER A 865 -4.63 -1.98 16.17
CA SER A 865 -5.67 -2.46 17.07
C SER A 865 -6.55 -3.55 16.44
N TYR A 866 -6.77 -3.43 15.12
CA TYR A 866 -7.52 -4.42 14.36
C TYR A 866 -6.82 -5.80 14.37
N LEU A 867 -5.50 -5.84 14.17
CA LEU A 867 -4.72 -7.07 14.24
C LEU A 867 -4.78 -7.71 15.63
N VAL A 868 -4.59 -6.90 16.69
CA VAL A 868 -4.52 -7.43 18.06
C VAL A 868 -5.88 -7.93 18.54
N LYS A 869 -6.98 -7.27 18.16
CA LYS A 869 -8.34 -7.77 18.47
C LYS A 869 -8.62 -9.12 17.83
N LEU A 870 -8.16 -9.35 16.60
CA LEU A 870 -8.26 -10.66 15.96
C LEU A 870 -7.40 -11.72 16.66
N GLU A 871 -6.17 -11.38 17.03
CA GLU A 871 -5.30 -12.28 17.81
C GLU A 871 -5.96 -12.67 19.14
N ALA A 872 -6.48 -11.68 19.88
CA ALA A 872 -7.12 -11.89 21.17
C ALA A 872 -8.37 -12.78 21.04
N LEU A 873 -9.24 -12.48 20.08
CA LEU A 873 -10.45 -13.26 19.81
C LEU A 873 -10.10 -14.71 19.45
N ARG A 874 -9.18 -14.91 18.51
CA ARG A 874 -8.77 -16.25 18.07
C ARG A 874 -8.09 -17.02 19.20
N SER A 875 -7.20 -16.39 19.96
CA SER A 875 -6.53 -17.04 21.10
C SER A 875 -7.50 -17.46 22.20
N LEU A 876 -8.52 -16.64 22.46
CA LEU A 876 -9.61 -16.98 23.38
C LEU A 876 -10.36 -18.25 22.95
N MET A 877 -10.60 -18.43 21.65
CA MET A 877 -11.25 -19.64 21.10
C MET A 877 -10.43 -20.92 21.34
N PHE A 878 -9.11 -20.80 21.48
CA PHE A 878 -8.19 -21.91 21.80
C PHE A 878 -7.95 -22.06 23.32
N GLY A 879 -8.76 -21.42 24.16
CA GLY A 879 -8.71 -21.56 25.62
C GLY A 879 -7.60 -20.75 26.29
N THR A 880 -7.04 -19.74 25.62
CA THR A 880 -6.10 -18.79 26.22
C THR A 880 -6.85 -17.64 26.88
N GLU A 881 -6.56 -17.36 28.14
CA GLU A 881 -7.15 -16.23 28.86
C GLU A 881 -6.51 -14.91 28.38
N ILE A 882 -7.30 -13.88 28.11
CA ILE A 882 -6.85 -12.58 27.63
C ILE A 882 -7.06 -11.53 28.71
N ILE A 883 -6.01 -10.77 29.00
CA ILE A 883 -6.04 -9.62 29.90
C ILE A 883 -5.56 -8.40 29.12
N VAL A 884 -6.34 -7.32 29.08
CA VAL A 884 -5.99 -6.11 28.33
C VAL A 884 -5.91 -4.92 29.28
N ILE A 885 -4.84 -4.12 29.17
CA ILE A 885 -4.76 -2.78 29.75
C ILE A 885 -4.99 -1.80 28.61
N ASP A 886 -6.10 -1.06 28.68
CA ASP A 886 -6.65 -0.28 27.57
C ASP A 886 -6.83 1.19 27.98
N PRO A 887 -5.89 2.08 27.62
CA PRO A 887 -6.00 3.50 27.94
C PRO A 887 -7.07 4.24 27.14
N GLU A 888 -7.53 3.70 26.01
CA GLU A 888 -8.40 4.42 25.05
C GLU A 888 -9.81 3.84 24.92
N ALA A 889 -10.11 2.75 25.65
CA ALA A 889 -11.36 2.00 25.60
C ALA A 889 -11.66 1.37 24.22
N GLU A 890 -10.63 0.97 23.47
CA GLU A 890 -10.81 0.29 22.19
C GLU A 890 -11.37 -1.14 22.33
N TYR A 891 -11.19 -1.80 23.47
CA TYR A 891 -11.57 -3.20 23.68
C TYR A 891 -12.94 -3.39 24.37
N GLU A 892 -13.66 -2.31 24.67
CA GLU A 892 -14.94 -2.37 25.39
C GLU A 892 -15.99 -3.21 24.65
N GLU A 893 -16.20 -2.93 23.36
CA GLU A 893 -17.21 -3.63 22.56
C GLU A 893 -16.84 -5.11 22.35
N LEU A 894 -15.56 -5.41 22.14
CA LEU A 894 -15.06 -6.77 22.01
C LEU A 894 -15.28 -7.54 23.31
N SER A 895 -14.92 -6.95 24.46
CA SER A 895 -15.14 -7.55 25.79
C SER A 895 -16.62 -7.89 25.99
N LYS A 896 -17.52 -6.95 25.74
CA LYS A 896 -18.97 -7.18 25.86
C LYS A 896 -19.45 -8.30 24.94
N ALA A 897 -18.96 -8.36 23.70
CA ALA A 897 -19.39 -9.36 22.74
C ALA A 897 -18.98 -10.79 23.10
N VAL A 898 -17.83 -10.98 23.76
CA VAL A 898 -17.33 -12.30 24.18
C VAL A 898 -17.75 -12.67 25.61
N GLY A 899 -18.57 -11.85 26.28
CA GLY A 899 -18.95 -12.04 27.68
C GLY A 899 -17.80 -11.78 28.66
N GLY A 900 -16.83 -10.96 28.24
CA GLY A 900 -15.68 -10.53 29.04
C GLY A 900 -16.06 -9.56 30.16
N GLU A 901 -15.12 -9.41 31.09
CA GLU A 901 -15.22 -8.47 32.20
C GLU A 901 -14.53 -7.15 31.82
N TYR A 902 -15.26 -6.03 31.95
CA TYR A 902 -14.74 -4.70 31.65
C TYR A 902 -14.70 -3.87 32.92
N ILE A 903 -13.48 -3.54 33.38
CA ILE A 903 -13.20 -2.90 34.65
C ILE A 903 -12.71 -1.48 34.35
N SER A 904 -13.58 -0.48 34.55
CA SER A 904 -13.22 0.93 34.39
C SER A 904 -12.57 1.46 35.67
N PHE A 905 -11.45 2.16 35.54
CA PHE A 905 -10.81 2.88 36.64
C PHE A 905 -11.13 4.37 36.55
N SER A 906 -11.80 4.88 37.57
CA SER A 906 -12.02 6.30 37.76
C SER A 906 -12.13 6.63 39.24
N PHE A 907 -12.19 7.92 39.56
CA PHE A 907 -12.33 8.38 40.94
C PHE A 907 -13.54 7.74 41.64
N ASN A 908 -14.68 7.66 40.94
CA ASN A 908 -15.95 7.12 41.45
C ASN A 908 -16.16 5.63 41.12
N ALA A 909 -15.25 4.99 40.38
CA ALA A 909 -15.42 3.59 40.01
C ALA A 909 -15.42 2.70 41.27
N PRO A 910 -16.27 1.66 41.31
CA PRO A 910 -16.29 0.72 42.44
C PRO A 910 -15.03 -0.13 42.49
N ALA A 911 -14.38 -0.39 41.36
CA ALA A 911 -13.17 -1.19 41.26
C ALA A 911 -11.96 -0.45 41.86
N LYS A 912 -11.27 -1.10 42.80
CA LYS A 912 -10.08 -0.61 43.49
C LYS A 912 -9.02 -1.70 43.57
N ILE A 913 -7.76 -1.28 43.48
CA ILE A 913 -6.59 -2.14 43.63
C ILE A 913 -5.66 -1.51 44.66
N ASN A 914 -5.35 -2.27 45.71
CA ASN A 914 -4.36 -1.91 46.71
C ASN A 914 -2.95 -2.27 46.20
N PRO A 915 -2.05 -1.29 46.03
CA PRO A 915 -0.69 -1.56 45.60
C PRO A 915 0.13 -2.33 46.64
N PHE A 916 -0.31 -2.49 47.89
CA PHE A 916 0.41 -3.24 48.93
C PHE A 916 0.02 -4.72 49.03
N ASP A 917 -0.87 -5.20 48.15
CA ASP A 917 -1.27 -6.60 48.16
C ASP A 917 -0.11 -7.57 47.90
N LEU A 918 -0.04 -8.64 48.68
CA LEU A 918 0.88 -9.76 48.49
C LEU A 918 0.19 -10.90 47.74
N SER A 919 0.96 -11.71 47.02
CA SER A 919 0.45 -12.90 46.31
C SER A 919 0.11 -14.02 47.30
N GLY A 920 0.87 -14.15 48.38
CA GLY A 920 0.71 -15.22 49.37
C GLY A 920 1.14 -16.59 48.83
N VAL A 921 1.98 -16.61 47.79
CA VAL A 921 2.54 -17.81 47.16
C VAL A 921 4.00 -17.93 47.57
N TYR A 922 4.33 -18.96 48.35
CA TYR A 922 5.70 -19.22 48.78
C TYR A 922 6.46 -20.04 47.75
N GLU A 923 7.52 -19.47 47.16
CA GLU A 923 8.54 -20.19 46.40
C GLU A 923 9.80 -20.35 47.27
N GLU A 924 10.34 -21.56 47.38
CA GLU A 924 11.49 -21.88 48.23
C GLU A 924 12.74 -21.10 47.76
N GLY A 925 13.22 -20.17 48.61
CA GLY A 925 14.35 -19.28 48.31
C GLY A 925 14.01 -17.88 47.81
N GLU A 926 12.74 -17.53 47.54
CA GLU A 926 12.32 -16.16 47.20
C GLU A 926 11.78 -15.39 48.42
N ASN A 927 12.19 -14.12 48.58
CA ASN A 927 11.64 -13.21 49.59
C ASN A 927 10.50 -12.36 48.98
N GLU A 928 9.27 -12.84 49.11
CA GLU A 928 8.07 -12.20 48.54
C GLU A 928 7.88 -10.76 49.06
N LEU A 929 7.96 -10.56 50.38
CA LEU A 929 7.83 -9.23 50.99
C LEU A 929 8.92 -8.28 50.47
N GLY A 930 10.17 -8.76 50.35
CA GLY A 930 11.26 -7.97 49.80
C GLY A 930 11.03 -7.58 48.34
N LEU A 931 10.56 -8.49 47.49
CA LEU A 931 10.20 -8.20 46.10
C LEU A 931 9.05 -7.19 46.01
N LYS A 932 8.06 -7.29 46.91
CA LYS A 932 6.96 -6.34 46.98
C LYS A 932 7.43 -4.95 47.39
N ILE A 933 8.31 -4.85 48.39
CA ILE A 933 8.92 -3.59 48.81
C ILE A 933 9.67 -2.94 47.63
N LEU A 934 10.42 -3.72 46.85
CA LEU A 934 11.08 -3.22 45.64
C LEU A 934 10.08 -2.73 44.57
N SER A 935 8.95 -3.40 44.37
CA SER A 935 7.88 -2.92 43.48
C SER A 935 7.29 -1.61 43.99
N LEU A 936 7.07 -1.50 45.31
CA LEU A 936 6.57 -0.27 45.95
C LEU A 936 7.55 0.89 45.88
N HIS A 937 8.86 0.64 45.93
CA HIS A 937 9.89 1.65 45.60
C HIS A 937 9.71 2.17 44.18
N GLY A 938 9.53 1.27 43.20
CA GLY A 938 9.26 1.65 41.82
C GLY A 938 8.01 2.51 41.68
N LEU A 939 6.90 2.09 42.30
CA LEU A 939 5.66 2.86 42.34
C LEU A 939 5.86 4.25 42.98
N CYS A 940 6.55 4.32 44.11
CA CYS A 940 6.82 5.58 44.81
C CYS A 940 7.68 6.53 43.97
N LYS A 941 8.64 6.02 43.18
CA LYS A 941 9.42 6.84 42.25
C LYS A 941 8.58 7.37 41.09
N VAL A 942 7.64 6.59 40.57
CA VAL A 942 6.67 7.08 39.56
C VAL A 942 5.78 8.18 40.16
N ILE A 943 5.39 8.04 41.43
CA ILE A 943 4.53 8.99 42.15
C ILE A 943 5.27 10.29 42.56
N MET A 944 6.47 10.17 43.12
CA MET A 944 7.21 11.26 43.78
C MET A 944 8.32 11.88 42.91
N GLY A 945 8.65 11.25 41.78
CA GLY A 945 9.80 11.60 40.94
C GLY A 945 11.12 11.00 41.42
N GLN A 946 12.24 11.59 40.99
CA GLN A 946 13.57 11.14 41.43
C GLN A 946 13.74 11.33 42.95
N LEU A 947 14.21 10.28 43.61
CA LEU A 947 14.54 10.25 45.03
C LEU A 947 16.05 10.28 45.20
N SER A 948 16.54 11.03 46.19
CA SER A 948 17.94 11.00 46.61
C SER A 948 18.26 9.68 47.34
N PRO A 949 19.55 9.27 47.44
CA PRO A 949 19.93 8.07 48.19
C PRO A 949 19.44 8.06 49.65
N THR A 950 19.37 9.25 50.27
CA THR A 950 18.83 9.43 51.62
C THR A 950 17.33 9.21 51.66
N GLU A 951 16.58 9.81 50.72
CA GLU A 951 15.13 9.60 50.59
C GLU A 951 14.79 8.13 50.28
N GLU A 952 15.59 7.45 49.44
CA GLU A 952 15.43 6.01 49.17
C GLU A 952 15.63 5.16 50.42
N ALA A 953 16.66 5.44 51.23
CA ALA A 953 16.91 4.73 52.48
C ALA A 953 15.81 4.96 53.52
N ILE A 954 15.25 6.17 53.58
CA ILE A 954 14.11 6.50 54.45
C ILE A 954 12.85 5.78 53.97
N LEU A 955 12.57 5.78 52.66
CA LEU A 955 11.42 5.11 52.07
C LEU A 955 11.46 3.60 52.31
N ASP A 956 12.63 2.97 52.19
CA ASP A 956 12.80 1.54 52.46
C ASP A 956 12.45 1.19 53.91
N ARG A 957 13.00 1.94 54.87
CA ARG A 957 12.66 1.79 56.30
C ARG A 957 11.17 2.01 56.56
N ALA A 958 10.58 3.04 55.93
CA ALA A 958 9.18 3.36 56.08
C ALA A 958 8.28 2.22 55.56
N LEU A 959 8.58 1.65 54.39
CA LEU A 959 7.85 0.52 53.83
C LEU A 959 7.93 -0.72 54.74
N VAL A 960 9.12 -1.08 55.22
CA VAL A 960 9.31 -2.21 56.16
C VAL A 960 8.53 -1.99 57.46
N LEU A 961 8.60 -0.80 58.05
CA LEU A 961 7.86 -0.47 59.27
C LEU A 961 6.34 -0.52 59.04
N THR A 962 5.86 -0.06 57.89
CA THR A 962 4.44 -0.06 57.52
C THR A 962 3.88 -1.48 57.48
N TYR A 963 4.57 -2.44 56.85
CA TYR A 963 4.17 -3.85 56.88
C TYR A 963 4.26 -4.45 58.29
N LYS A 964 5.32 -4.13 59.04
CA LYS A 964 5.52 -4.62 60.40
C LYS A 964 4.41 -4.18 61.36
N GLN A 965 3.89 -2.96 61.21
CA GLN A 965 2.75 -2.46 62.00
C GLN A 965 1.46 -3.25 61.75
N LYS A 966 1.30 -3.88 60.58
CA LYS A 966 0.21 -4.82 60.27
C LYS A 966 0.52 -6.26 60.66
N GLY A 967 1.66 -6.50 61.31
CA GLY A 967 2.10 -7.84 61.72
C GLY A 967 2.71 -8.67 60.59
N ILE A 968 2.97 -8.07 59.42
CA ILE A 968 3.54 -8.76 58.26
C ILE A 968 5.08 -8.68 58.31
N THR A 969 5.75 -9.82 58.23
CA THR A 969 7.21 -9.96 58.27
C THR A 969 7.71 -10.81 57.09
N PRO A 970 9.03 -10.98 56.89
CA PRO A 970 9.56 -11.90 55.88
C PRO A 970 9.12 -13.36 56.06
N GLU A 971 8.53 -13.73 57.22
CA GLU A 971 7.99 -15.07 57.44
C GLU A 971 6.70 -15.30 56.62
N PRO A 972 6.65 -16.34 55.76
CA PRO A 972 5.52 -16.58 54.84
C PRO A 972 4.16 -16.72 55.53
N ALA A 973 4.11 -17.22 56.77
CA ALA A 973 2.87 -17.40 57.51
C ALA A 973 2.16 -16.08 57.82
N THR A 974 2.93 -14.99 58.00
CA THR A 974 2.41 -13.65 58.33
C THR A 974 1.86 -12.91 57.11
N GLN A 975 2.23 -13.34 55.90
CA GLN A 975 1.91 -12.65 54.63
C GLN A 975 0.48 -12.91 54.13
N LYS A 976 -0.34 -13.61 54.93
CA LYS A 976 -1.79 -13.79 54.71
C LYS A 976 -2.64 -12.76 55.48
N LEU A 977 -2.02 -11.95 56.34
CA LEU A 977 -2.70 -10.88 57.07
C LEU A 977 -3.11 -9.73 56.14
N GLU A 978 -4.00 -8.86 56.63
CA GLU A 978 -4.48 -7.72 55.86
C GLU A 978 -3.31 -6.77 55.52
N PRO A 979 -3.04 -6.53 54.22
CA PRO A 979 -1.94 -5.67 53.81
C PRO A 979 -2.19 -4.20 54.19
N PRO A 980 -1.14 -3.39 54.37
CA PRO A 980 -1.29 -1.96 54.63
C PRO A 980 -1.90 -1.22 53.44
N LEU A 981 -2.35 0.01 53.68
CA LEU A 981 -2.78 0.95 52.63
C LEU A 981 -1.73 2.05 52.43
N LEU A 982 -1.89 2.82 51.34
CA LEU A 982 -1.01 3.97 51.06
C LEU A 982 -1.03 5.02 52.19
N GLU A 983 -2.17 5.17 52.85
CA GLU A 983 -2.32 6.01 54.04
C GLU A 983 -1.49 5.53 55.23
N ASP A 984 -1.29 4.22 55.39
CA ASP A 984 -0.47 3.67 56.47
C ASP A 984 1.02 4.03 56.24
N LEU A 985 1.48 4.01 55.00
CA LEU A 985 2.82 4.47 54.63
C LEU A 985 3.00 5.97 54.91
N TYR A 986 2.01 6.78 54.54
CA TYR A 986 2.04 8.23 54.82
C TYR A 986 2.08 8.54 56.32
N LYS A 987 1.28 7.84 57.13
CA LYS A 987 1.33 7.97 58.60
C LYS A 987 2.70 7.58 59.15
N THR A 988 3.29 6.51 58.62
CA THR A 988 4.63 6.06 59.01
C THR A 988 5.69 7.11 58.68
N LEU A 989 5.66 7.70 57.47
CA LEU A 989 6.59 8.75 57.05
C LEU A 989 6.48 10.01 57.91
N ILE A 990 5.27 10.42 58.30
CA ILE A 990 5.07 11.55 59.22
C ILE A 990 5.66 11.25 60.60
N GLY A 991 5.51 10.00 61.08
CA GLY A 991 5.99 9.58 62.40
C GLY A 991 7.50 9.39 62.53
N MET A 992 8.26 9.43 61.43
CA MET A 992 9.73 9.26 61.45
C MET A 992 10.50 10.52 61.88
N GLU A 993 9.83 11.67 61.99
CA GLU A 993 10.42 12.97 62.42
C GLU A 993 11.63 13.49 61.60
N ASP A 994 11.98 12.82 60.49
CA ASP A 994 13.00 13.26 59.52
C ASP A 994 12.43 14.34 58.56
N PRO A 995 13.15 15.44 58.28
CA PRO A 995 12.73 16.47 57.31
C PRO A 995 12.44 15.93 55.91
N GLU A 996 13.26 14.99 55.44
CA GLU A 996 13.12 14.32 54.15
C GLU A 996 11.91 13.37 54.13
N ALA A 997 11.60 12.69 55.24
CA ALA A 997 10.40 11.85 55.36
C ALA A 997 9.13 12.69 55.27
N LYS A 998 9.13 13.87 55.90
CA LYS A 998 8.03 14.84 55.80
C LYS A 998 7.83 15.33 54.37
N SER A 999 8.91 15.69 53.66
CA SER A 999 8.86 16.07 52.24
C SER A 999 8.24 14.96 51.37
N MET A 1000 8.59 13.68 51.60
CA MET A 1000 7.98 12.55 50.89
C MET A 1000 6.50 12.36 51.25
N ALA A 1001 6.14 12.52 52.52
CA ALA A 1001 4.76 12.47 52.98
C ALA A 1001 3.89 13.56 52.31
N ASP A 1002 4.41 14.78 52.21
CA ASP A 1002 3.72 15.90 51.54
C ASP A 1002 3.42 15.59 50.05
N ARG A 1003 4.35 14.91 49.35
CA ARG A 1003 4.14 14.47 47.96
C ARG A 1003 3.09 13.35 47.84
N LEU A 1004 2.97 12.49 48.86
CA LEU A 1004 1.96 11.43 48.92
C LEU A 1004 0.56 11.94 49.32
N GLU A 1005 0.49 13.06 50.06
CA GLU A 1005 -0.77 13.56 50.63
C GLU A 1005 -1.86 13.77 49.58
N LYS A 1006 -1.50 14.18 48.35
CA LYS A 1006 -2.44 14.38 47.24
C LYS A 1006 -3.20 13.11 46.85
N PHE A 1007 -2.63 11.92 47.07
CA PHE A 1007 -3.24 10.61 46.80
C PHE A 1007 -4.00 10.02 47.98
N ILE A 1008 -4.06 10.73 49.11
CA ILE A 1008 -4.64 10.23 50.37
C ILE A 1008 -5.75 11.14 50.88
N LYS A 1009 -5.49 12.46 50.95
CA LYS A 1009 -6.47 13.46 51.43
C LYS A 1009 -6.99 14.38 50.33
N GLY A 1010 -6.28 14.46 49.20
CA GLY A 1010 -6.60 15.34 48.08
C GLY A 1010 -7.65 14.79 47.12
N SER A 1011 -7.81 15.45 45.96
CA SER A 1011 -8.74 15.08 44.89
C SER A 1011 -8.49 13.70 44.26
N LEU A 1012 -7.38 13.02 44.62
CA LEU A 1012 -6.98 11.71 44.07
C LEU A 1012 -7.08 10.56 45.10
N ALA A 1013 -7.59 10.83 46.31
CA ALA A 1013 -7.71 9.88 47.41
C ALA A 1013 -8.47 8.59 47.08
N GLY A 1014 -9.45 8.68 46.19
CA GLY A 1014 -10.39 7.59 45.89
C GLY A 1014 -9.84 6.47 45.02
N ILE A 1015 -8.63 6.57 44.45
CA ILE A 1015 -8.19 5.64 43.39
C ILE A 1015 -7.26 4.52 43.93
N PHE A 1016 -6.32 4.85 44.82
CA PHE A 1016 -5.22 3.93 45.19
C PHE A 1016 -5.11 3.60 46.68
N ASN A 1017 -5.96 4.21 47.53
CA ASN A 1017 -5.91 4.06 49.00
C ASN A 1017 -7.13 3.27 49.53
N GLN A 1018 -7.45 2.13 48.93
CA GLN A 1018 -8.54 1.25 49.37
C GLN A 1018 -8.15 -0.23 49.20
N PRO A 1019 -8.75 -1.14 49.98
CA PRO A 1019 -8.56 -2.59 49.79
C PRO A 1019 -8.94 -3.03 48.36
N SER A 1020 -8.18 -3.98 47.81
CA SER A 1020 -8.50 -4.56 46.49
C SER A 1020 -9.84 -5.28 46.50
N ASN A 1021 -10.70 -4.98 45.53
CA ASN A 1021 -12.01 -5.64 45.37
C ASN A 1021 -12.26 -6.21 43.96
N VAL A 1022 -11.24 -6.16 43.10
CA VAL A 1022 -11.26 -6.71 41.74
C VAL A 1022 -10.75 -8.14 41.77
N ASN A 1023 -11.29 -9.03 40.92
CA ASN A 1023 -10.74 -10.36 40.68
C ASN A 1023 -10.63 -10.66 39.19
N ILE A 1024 -9.62 -11.41 38.77
CA ILE A 1024 -9.40 -11.79 37.36
C ILE A 1024 -9.89 -13.23 37.21
N SER A 1025 -11.21 -13.43 37.21
CA SER A 1025 -11.82 -14.75 37.02
C SER A 1025 -12.37 -14.97 35.61
N ASN A 1026 -12.65 -13.90 34.86
CA ASN A 1026 -13.17 -13.98 33.52
C ASN A 1026 -12.04 -14.29 32.50
N PRO A 1027 -12.23 -15.26 31.58
CA PRO A 1027 -11.26 -15.56 30.53
C PRO A 1027 -10.91 -14.38 29.60
N PHE A 1028 -11.72 -13.32 29.56
CA PHE A 1028 -11.41 -12.08 28.84
C PHE A 1028 -11.65 -10.89 29.78
N THR A 1029 -10.58 -10.27 30.28
CA THR A 1029 -10.66 -9.15 31.23
C THR A 1029 -10.01 -7.89 30.65
N VAL A 1030 -10.69 -6.75 30.66
CA VAL A 1030 -10.18 -5.47 30.17
C VAL A 1030 -10.15 -4.45 31.31
N PHE A 1031 -8.97 -3.91 31.59
CA PHE A 1031 -8.74 -2.80 32.52
C PHE A 1031 -8.70 -1.49 31.73
N SER A 1032 -9.76 -0.68 31.81
CA SER A 1032 -9.81 0.60 31.10
C SER A 1032 -9.32 1.77 31.95
N LEU A 1033 -8.48 2.61 31.35
CA LEU A 1033 -7.93 3.82 31.97
C LEU A 1033 -8.41 5.11 31.29
N LYS A 1034 -9.41 5.02 30.41
CA LYS A 1034 -9.93 6.15 29.64
C LYS A 1034 -10.42 7.30 30.52
N GLU A 1035 -11.02 6.98 31.66
CA GLU A 1035 -11.56 7.94 32.63
C GLU A 1035 -10.47 8.54 33.56
N LEU A 1036 -9.20 8.13 33.43
CA LEU A 1036 -8.09 8.69 34.18
C LEU A 1036 -7.34 9.78 33.38
N GLU A 1037 -6.93 10.82 34.09
CA GLU A 1037 -6.04 11.86 33.57
C GLU A 1037 -4.67 11.28 33.16
N ASP A 1038 -4.05 11.86 32.13
CA ASP A 1038 -2.80 11.35 31.52
C ASP A 1038 -1.65 11.19 32.53
N GLU A 1039 -1.58 12.06 33.53
CA GLU A 1039 -0.55 12.01 34.59
C GLU A 1039 -0.72 10.80 35.52
N LEU A 1040 -1.93 10.28 35.62
CA LEU A 1040 -2.28 9.13 36.47
C LEU A 1040 -2.21 7.81 35.73
N ARG A 1041 -2.27 7.81 34.39
CA ARG A 1041 -2.23 6.58 33.57
C ARG A 1041 -0.98 5.75 33.85
N PRO A 1042 0.26 6.30 33.88
CA PRO A 1042 1.45 5.49 34.20
C PRO A 1042 1.40 4.86 35.60
N ILE A 1043 0.85 5.58 36.58
CA ILE A 1043 0.69 5.09 37.97
C ILE A 1043 -0.33 3.95 38.00
N ALA A 1044 -1.50 4.14 37.38
CA ALA A 1044 -2.54 3.13 37.33
C ALA A 1044 -2.10 1.89 36.54
N MET A 1045 -1.44 2.07 35.39
CA MET A 1045 -0.86 0.96 34.62
C MET A 1045 0.17 0.18 35.45
N TYR A 1046 1.02 0.86 36.22
CA TYR A 1046 1.99 0.20 37.11
C TYR A 1046 1.28 -0.67 38.15
N ILE A 1047 0.27 -0.11 38.83
CA ILE A 1047 -0.50 -0.80 39.87
C ILE A 1047 -1.28 -1.98 39.29
N ILE A 1048 -1.92 -1.80 38.13
CA ILE A 1048 -2.66 -2.87 37.44
C ILE A 1048 -1.70 -3.97 36.99
N LEU A 1049 -0.54 -3.63 36.43
CA LEU A 1049 0.48 -4.61 36.06
C LEU A 1049 1.00 -5.39 37.26
N ASP A 1050 1.27 -4.72 38.38
CA ASP A 1050 1.72 -5.35 39.61
C ASP A 1050 0.64 -6.27 40.21
N TYR A 1051 -0.62 -5.83 40.16
CA TYR A 1051 -1.77 -6.64 40.56
C TYR A 1051 -1.93 -7.90 39.70
N ILE A 1052 -1.89 -7.75 38.37
CA ILE A 1052 -1.96 -8.87 37.43
C ILE A 1052 -0.79 -9.82 37.71
N TRP A 1053 0.44 -9.31 37.85
CA TRP A 1053 1.63 -10.10 38.14
C TRP A 1053 1.50 -10.91 39.44
N THR A 1054 0.94 -10.30 40.48
CA THR A 1054 0.69 -10.93 41.78
C THR A 1054 -0.36 -12.04 41.69
N ARG A 1055 -1.36 -11.89 40.81
CA ARG A 1055 -2.43 -12.88 40.62
C ARG A 1055 -2.03 -14.05 39.75
N ILE A 1056 -1.31 -13.83 38.65
CA ILE A 1056 -0.95 -14.90 37.72
C ILE A 1056 -0.02 -15.95 38.35
N LYS A 1057 0.76 -15.57 39.37
CA LYS A 1057 1.63 -16.49 40.12
C LYS A 1057 0.88 -17.61 40.85
N LYS A 1058 -0.43 -17.44 41.09
CA LYS A 1058 -1.25 -18.38 41.86
C LYS A 1058 -1.65 -19.63 41.08
N GLU A 1059 -1.88 -19.49 39.78
CA GLU A 1059 -2.42 -20.56 38.94
C GLU A 1059 -1.72 -20.58 37.58
N MET A 1060 -1.20 -21.75 37.20
CA MET A 1060 -0.56 -21.95 35.90
C MET A 1060 -1.61 -22.14 34.80
N ARG A 1061 -1.81 -21.11 33.97
CA ARG A 1061 -2.72 -21.13 32.81
C ARG A 1061 -2.11 -20.34 31.65
N LYS A 1062 -2.43 -20.71 30.40
CA LYS A 1062 -2.05 -19.94 29.21
C LYS A 1062 -2.78 -18.60 29.22
N ARG A 1063 -2.03 -17.50 29.30
CA ARG A 1063 -2.56 -16.13 29.36
C ARG A 1063 -1.83 -15.22 28.38
N ILE A 1064 -2.55 -14.29 27.75
CA ILE A 1064 -1.97 -13.16 27.02
C ILE A 1064 -2.31 -11.88 27.77
N LEU A 1065 -1.27 -11.14 28.16
CA LEU A 1065 -1.40 -9.79 28.70
C LEU A 1065 -1.09 -8.78 27.61
N VAL A 1066 -2.13 -8.09 27.13
CA VAL A 1066 -2.01 -6.99 26.18
C VAL A 1066 -1.86 -5.70 26.96
N VAL A 1067 -0.72 -5.03 26.79
CA VAL A 1067 -0.49 -3.67 27.27
C VAL A 1067 -0.58 -2.76 26.05
N ASP A 1068 -1.76 -2.19 25.85
CA ASP A 1068 -1.93 -1.20 24.79
C ASP A 1068 -1.25 0.10 25.20
N GLU A 1069 -0.60 0.72 24.21
CA GLU A 1069 0.24 1.88 24.38
C GLU A 1069 1.27 1.82 25.53
N ALA A 1070 2.13 0.81 25.44
CA ALA A 1070 3.14 0.52 26.45
C ALA A 1070 4.21 1.62 26.64
N TRP A 1071 4.33 2.60 25.74
CA TRP A 1071 5.26 3.73 25.88
C TRP A 1071 4.93 4.63 27.10
N TYR A 1072 3.69 4.67 27.60
CA TYR A 1072 3.36 5.38 28.86
C TYR A 1072 4.26 4.92 30.01
N LEU A 1073 4.56 3.62 30.05
CA LEU A 1073 5.47 3.01 31.01
C LEU A 1073 6.94 3.20 30.64
N MET A 1074 7.27 3.49 29.38
CA MET A 1074 8.65 3.73 28.94
C MET A 1074 9.17 5.12 29.33
N ARG A 1075 8.27 6.06 29.65
CA ARG A 1075 8.62 7.42 30.08
C ARG A 1075 9.39 7.47 31.40
N TYR A 1076 9.14 6.53 32.30
CA TYR A 1076 9.81 6.46 33.59
C TYR A 1076 10.71 5.22 33.68
N PRO A 1077 11.99 5.36 34.08
CA PRO A 1077 12.92 4.23 34.14
C PRO A 1077 12.43 3.07 35.00
N ASP A 1078 11.83 3.34 36.17
CA ASP A 1078 11.37 2.29 37.09
C ASP A 1078 10.16 1.51 36.54
N SER A 1079 9.20 2.18 35.88
CA SER A 1079 8.09 1.49 35.21
C SER A 1079 8.55 0.70 33.99
N ALA A 1080 9.52 1.22 33.23
CA ALA A 1080 10.11 0.51 32.09
C ALA A 1080 10.86 -0.75 32.55
N THR A 1081 11.61 -0.64 33.65
CA THR A 1081 12.30 -1.76 34.29
C THR A 1081 11.30 -2.82 34.77
N PHE A 1082 10.18 -2.38 35.34
CA PHE A 1082 9.13 -3.29 35.80
C PHE A 1082 8.50 -4.07 34.65
N LEU A 1083 8.08 -3.40 33.58
CA LEU A 1083 7.53 -4.06 32.38
C LEU A 1083 8.54 -5.03 31.75
N TYR A 1084 9.82 -4.63 31.69
CA TYR A 1084 10.91 -5.50 31.24
C TYR A 1084 11.07 -6.75 32.13
N SER A 1085 10.96 -6.59 33.46
CA SER A 1085 11.04 -7.70 34.41
C SER A 1085 9.90 -8.72 34.23
N ILE A 1086 8.72 -8.26 33.84
CA ILE A 1086 7.58 -9.11 33.47
C ILE A 1086 7.92 -9.85 32.19
N ALA A 1087 8.34 -9.15 31.13
CA ALA A 1087 8.71 -9.77 29.85
C ALA A 1087 9.72 -10.92 30.01
N LYS A 1088 10.74 -10.75 30.86
CA LYS A 1088 11.77 -11.78 31.14
C LYS A 1088 11.25 -12.99 31.93
N ARG A 1089 10.25 -12.80 32.80
CA ARG A 1089 9.74 -13.84 33.70
C ARG A 1089 8.44 -14.48 33.22
N ALA A 1090 7.70 -13.83 32.32
CA ALA A 1090 6.39 -14.24 31.82
C ALA A 1090 6.33 -15.71 31.37
N ARG A 1091 7.39 -16.18 30.69
CA ARG A 1091 7.51 -17.57 30.22
C ARG A 1091 7.37 -18.62 31.33
N LYS A 1092 7.82 -18.32 32.56
CA LYS A 1092 7.76 -19.26 33.69
C LYS A 1092 6.33 -19.57 34.12
N TYR A 1093 5.39 -18.67 33.82
CA TYR A 1093 4.00 -18.73 34.28
C TYR A 1093 2.99 -18.88 33.13
N PHE A 1094 3.44 -19.36 31.95
CA PHE A 1094 2.63 -19.42 30.71
C PHE A 1094 1.94 -18.09 30.36
N LEU A 1095 2.60 -16.97 30.63
CA LEU A 1095 2.16 -15.64 30.23
C LEU A 1095 2.88 -15.21 28.94
N GLY A 1096 2.12 -14.72 27.97
CA GLY A 1096 2.63 -13.96 26.83
C GLY A 1096 2.33 -12.48 26.99
N LEU A 1097 3.36 -11.63 27.06
CA LEU A 1097 3.20 -10.17 27.09
C LEU A 1097 3.13 -9.63 25.66
N THR A 1098 2.03 -8.99 25.27
CA THR A 1098 1.92 -8.22 24.02
C THR A 1098 1.99 -6.74 24.34
N THR A 1099 3.00 -6.03 23.86
CA THR A 1099 3.09 -4.56 23.98
C THR A 1099 2.81 -3.90 22.64
N ILE A 1100 1.89 -2.94 22.63
CA ILE A 1100 1.52 -2.17 21.44
C ILE A 1100 2.02 -0.74 21.64
N THR A 1101 2.55 -0.11 20.60
CA THR A 1101 2.92 1.31 20.66
C THR A 1101 2.87 1.94 19.28
N GLN A 1102 2.40 3.18 19.18
CA GLN A 1102 2.35 3.87 17.89
C GLN A 1102 3.71 4.30 17.40
N ASP A 1103 4.51 4.91 18.28
CA ASP A 1103 5.85 5.36 17.95
C ASP A 1103 6.91 4.36 18.42
N VAL A 1104 7.70 3.90 17.45
CA VAL A 1104 8.79 2.97 17.70
C VAL A 1104 9.97 3.69 18.33
N GLU A 1105 10.12 4.99 18.12
CA GLU A 1105 11.25 5.75 18.64
C GLU A 1105 11.17 5.94 20.16
N ASP A 1106 9.98 6.21 20.69
CA ASP A 1106 9.75 6.38 22.14
C ASP A 1106 9.99 5.06 22.89
N PHE A 1107 9.60 3.95 22.28
CA PHE A 1107 9.83 2.62 22.83
C PHE A 1107 11.31 2.19 22.71
N LEU A 1108 11.93 2.33 21.53
CA LEU A 1108 13.34 2.00 21.30
C LEU A 1108 14.32 3.07 21.84
N GLY A 1109 13.82 4.18 22.37
CA GLY A 1109 14.61 5.24 22.99
C GLY A 1109 15.20 4.80 24.33
N SER A 1110 14.51 3.89 25.02
CA SER A 1110 14.94 3.27 26.26
C SER A 1110 15.69 1.96 26.00
N ASP A 1111 16.78 1.73 26.73
CA ASP A 1111 17.50 0.45 26.67
C ASP A 1111 16.63 -0.72 27.15
N TYR A 1112 15.69 -0.46 28.07
CA TYR A 1112 14.69 -1.45 28.49
C TYR A 1112 13.71 -1.79 27.38
N GLY A 1113 13.28 -0.82 26.57
CA GLY A 1113 12.38 -1.07 25.44
C GLY A 1113 13.04 -1.92 24.36
N LYS A 1114 14.33 -1.68 24.04
CA LYS A 1114 15.12 -2.58 23.18
C LYS A 1114 15.19 -3.99 23.75
N ALA A 1115 15.41 -4.12 25.06
CA ALA A 1115 15.47 -5.40 25.73
C ALA A 1115 14.12 -6.15 25.71
N ILE A 1116 12.98 -5.46 25.80
CA ILE A 1116 11.64 -6.05 25.64
C ILE A 1116 11.45 -6.57 24.22
N VAL A 1117 11.84 -5.80 23.19
CA VAL A 1117 11.81 -6.25 21.79
C VAL A 1117 12.63 -7.53 21.59
N GLN A 1118 13.86 -7.57 22.12
CA GLN A 1118 14.71 -8.77 22.04
C GLN A 1118 14.14 -9.97 22.81
N ASN A 1119 13.40 -9.74 23.89
CA ASN A 1119 12.71 -10.77 24.66
C ASN A 1119 11.28 -11.06 24.14
N SER A 1120 10.97 -10.63 22.91
CA SER A 1120 9.72 -10.93 22.23
C SER A 1120 9.97 -11.84 21.04
N SER A 1121 9.53 -13.10 21.17
CA SER A 1121 9.62 -14.09 20.08
C SER A 1121 8.70 -13.76 18.92
N ILE A 1122 7.62 -13.00 19.14
CA ILE A 1122 6.80 -12.46 18.06
C ILE A 1122 7.09 -10.98 17.92
N GLN A 1123 7.25 -10.50 16.70
CA GLN A 1123 7.39 -9.08 16.43
C GLN A 1123 6.57 -8.76 15.20
N ILE A 1124 5.76 -7.70 15.25
CA ILE A 1124 4.86 -7.34 14.16
C ILE A 1124 5.11 -5.89 13.79
N LEU A 1125 5.79 -5.71 12.66
CA LEU A 1125 6.07 -4.39 12.13
C LEU A 1125 5.02 -4.09 11.06
N LEU A 1126 4.00 -3.31 11.40
CA LEU A 1126 3.12 -2.73 10.40
C LEU A 1126 3.80 -1.52 9.76
N LYS A 1127 3.08 -0.74 8.95
CA LYS A 1127 3.64 0.39 8.22
C LYS A 1127 4.48 1.33 9.10
N GLN A 1128 5.79 1.38 8.84
CA GLN A 1128 6.75 2.17 9.61
C GLN A 1128 7.05 3.51 8.94
N SER A 1129 7.33 4.53 9.75
CA SER A 1129 7.79 5.82 9.23
C SER A 1129 9.22 5.74 8.74
N PRO A 1130 9.61 6.55 7.74
CA PRO A 1130 10.99 6.74 7.35
C PRO A 1130 11.90 7.33 8.45
N ALA A 1131 11.36 8.08 9.43
CA ALA A 1131 12.18 8.59 10.54
C ALA A 1131 12.65 7.44 11.45
N ALA A 1132 11.72 6.55 11.79
CA ALA A 1132 12.00 5.38 12.61
C ALA A 1132 12.64 4.23 11.83
N ILE A 1133 12.50 4.17 10.50
CA ILE A 1133 12.85 2.97 9.73
C ILE A 1133 14.32 2.58 9.82
N ASP A 1134 15.24 3.54 9.93
CA ASP A 1134 16.67 3.21 10.01
C ASP A 1134 16.99 2.55 11.36
N LYS A 1135 16.45 3.11 12.45
CA LYS A 1135 16.56 2.55 13.80
C LYS A 1135 15.82 1.21 13.92
N VAL A 1136 14.66 1.08 13.29
CA VAL A 1136 13.91 -0.19 13.22
C VAL A 1136 14.69 -1.21 12.39
N ALA A 1137 15.26 -0.82 11.25
CA ALA A 1137 16.07 -1.72 10.43
C ALA A 1137 17.32 -2.20 11.19
N GLU A 1138 17.95 -1.33 11.97
CA GLU A 1138 19.07 -1.68 12.83
C GLU A 1138 18.67 -2.65 13.95
N VAL A 1139 17.60 -2.36 14.70
CA VAL A 1139 17.17 -3.17 15.85
C VAL A 1139 16.60 -4.52 15.44
N PHE A 1140 15.87 -4.57 14.32
CA PHE A 1140 15.19 -5.77 13.82
C PHE A 1140 15.99 -6.49 12.72
N TYR A 1141 17.22 -6.03 12.43
CA TYR A 1141 18.11 -6.59 11.40
C TYR A 1141 17.44 -6.70 10.00
N LEU A 1142 16.67 -5.69 9.61
CA LEU A 1142 15.88 -5.74 8.39
C LEU A 1142 16.72 -5.64 7.13
N SER A 1143 16.39 -6.44 6.12
CA SER A 1143 16.93 -6.28 4.77
C SER A 1143 16.46 -4.97 4.11
N GLN A 1144 17.18 -4.53 3.09
CA GLN A 1144 16.76 -3.35 2.31
C GLN A 1144 15.40 -3.58 1.61
N GLY A 1145 15.03 -4.83 1.32
CA GLY A 1145 13.73 -5.21 0.78
C GLY A 1145 12.61 -5.08 1.81
N GLU A 1146 12.79 -5.65 3.00
CA GLU A 1146 11.88 -5.53 4.15
C GLU A 1146 11.67 -4.08 4.58
N LYS A 1147 12.75 -3.30 4.63
CA LYS A 1147 12.71 -1.87 4.86
C LYS A 1147 11.76 -1.18 3.87
N ASN A 1148 11.91 -1.46 2.58
CA ASN A 1148 11.04 -0.89 1.54
C ASN A 1148 9.60 -1.40 1.66
N LEU A 1149 9.40 -2.65 2.08
CA LEU A 1149 8.10 -3.24 2.32
C LEU A 1149 7.37 -2.51 3.45
N LEU A 1150 7.99 -2.32 4.61
CA LEU A 1150 7.41 -1.58 5.73
C LEU A 1150 7.12 -0.11 5.41
N LEU A 1151 7.94 0.51 4.57
CA LEU A 1151 7.73 1.89 4.12
C LEU A 1151 6.55 2.02 3.16
N SER A 1152 6.22 0.95 2.41
CA SER A 1152 5.19 0.93 1.36
C SER A 1152 3.94 0.11 1.72
N ALA A 1153 3.93 -0.53 2.90
CA ALA A 1153 2.84 -1.38 3.36
C ALA A 1153 1.50 -0.62 3.42
N GLU A 1154 0.44 -1.29 2.97
CA GLU A 1154 -0.95 -0.84 3.12
C GLU A 1154 -1.45 -1.13 4.54
N ILE A 1155 -2.64 -0.63 4.88
CA ILE A 1155 -3.26 -0.86 6.19
C ILE A 1155 -3.47 -2.36 6.40
N GLY A 1156 -3.06 -2.89 7.55
CA GLY A 1156 -3.15 -4.33 7.85
C GLY A 1156 -2.13 -5.17 7.10
N LYS A 1157 -1.14 -4.56 6.44
CA LYS A 1157 0.04 -5.25 5.89
C LYS A 1157 1.29 -4.86 6.67
N GLY A 1158 2.24 -5.78 6.76
CA GLY A 1158 3.48 -5.55 7.47
C GLY A 1158 4.45 -6.73 7.38
N LEU A 1159 5.47 -6.71 8.21
CA LEU A 1159 6.32 -7.86 8.48
C LEU A 1159 5.90 -8.51 9.79
N PHE A 1160 5.92 -9.83 9.77
CA PHE A 1160 5.62 -10.69 10.89
C PHE A 1160 6.85 -11.54 11.20
N PHE A 1161 7.34 -11.47 12.42
CA PHE A 1161 8.49 -12.21 12.92
C PHE A 1161 7.99 -13.26 13.92
N ALA A 1162 8.50 -14.49 13.78
CA ALA A 1162 8.35 -15.57 14.74
C ALA A 1162 9.72 -16.23 14.96
N GLY A 1163 10.35 -15.90 16.09
CA GLY A 1163 11.74 -16.23 16.36
C GLY A 1163 12.66 -15.65 15.29
N PRO A 1164 13.55 -16.46 14.67
CA PRO A 1164 14.44 -15.99 13.61
C PRO A 1164 13.75 -15.83 12.24
N ALA A 1165 12.56 -16.42 12.05
CA ALA A 1165 11.84 -16.39 10.79
C ALA A 1165 10.99 -15.11 10.68
N HIS A 1166 10.90 -14.55 9.48
CA HIS A 1166 10.05 -13.39 9.21
C HIS A 1166 9.46 -13.41 7.81
N VAL A 1167 8.21 -12.95 7.69
CA VAL A 1167 7.44 -12.96 6.45
C VAL A 1167 6.67 -11.66 6.28
N ALA A 1168 6.42 -11.26 5.04
CA ALA A 1168 5.43 -10.23 4.75
C ALA A 1168 4.03 -10.78 4.97
N VAL A 1169 3.24 -10.18 5.86
CA VAL A 1169 1.90 -10.62 6.20
C VAL A 1169 0.85 -9.59 5.81
N ARG A 1170 -0.31 -10.07 5.38
CA ARG A 1170 -1.57 -9.33 5.32
C ARG A 1170 -2.57 -9.93 6.28
N VAL A 1171 -3.07 -9.10 7.19
CA VAL A 1171 -4.12 -9.47 8.13
C VAL A 1171 -5.43 -9.68 7.39
N VAL A 1172 -6.10 -10.80 7.68
CA VAL A 1172 -7.41 -11.14 7.14
C VAL A 1172 -8.35 -11.56 8.27
N ALA A 1173 -9.65 -11.32 8.08
CA ALA A 1173 -10.70 -11.67 9.01
C ALA A 1173 -11.94 -12.17 8.25
N SER A 1174 -12.73 -13.06 8.87
CA SER A 1174 -14.08 -13.36 8.42
C SER A 1174 -15.00 -12.15 8.58
N GLU A 1175 -16.22 -12.21 8.02
CA GLU A 1175 -17.19 -11.12 8.17
C GLU A 1175 -17.64 -10.95 9.63
N GLU A 1176 -17.77 -12.06 10.36
CA GLU A 1176 -18.10 -12.09 11.80
C GLU A 1176 -16.94 -11.54 12.64
N GLU A 1177 -15.71 -11.97 12.38
CA GLU A 1177 -14.52 -11.46 13.06
C GLU A 1177 -14.30 -9.97 12.78
N HIS A 1178 -14.49 -9.55 11.52
CA HIS A 1178 -14.42 -8.14 11.13
C HIS A 1178 -15.45 -7.31 11.88
N GLN A 1179 -16.66 -7.87 12.08
CA GLN A 1179 -17.67 -7.19 12.87
C GLN A 1179 -17.16 -6.93 14.30
N LEU A 1180 -16.58 -7.94 14.95
CA LEU A 1180 -16.10 -7.79 16.33
C LEU A 1180 -14.82 -6.95 16.46
N ALA A 1181 -13.95 -6.94 15.45
CA ALA A 1181 -12.64 -6.29 15.51
C ALA A 1181 -12.59 -4.87 14.93
N THR A 1182 -13.56 -4.47 14.10
CA THR A 1182 -13.54 -3.15 13.44
C THR A 1182 -13.59 -2.01 14.47
N THR A 1183 -12.73 -1.02 14.28
CA THR A 1183 -12.74 0.24 15.03
C THR A 1183 -13.35 1.38 14.23
N LYS A 1184 -13.82 1.11 13.01
CA LYS A 1184 -14.38 2.14 12.14
C LYS A 1184 -15.71 2.64 12.71
N PRO A 1185 -15.81 3.93 13.08
CA PRO A 1185 -17.03 4.47 13.70
C PRO A 1185 -18.28 4.27 12.85
N GLU A 1186 -18.17 4.30 11.51
CA GLU A 1186 -19.30 4.09 10.59
C GLU A 1186 -19.92 2.70 10.70
N GLU A 1187 -19.09 1.65 10.74
CA GLU A 1187 -19.53 0.27 10.83
C GLU A 1187 -20.10 -0.04 12.22
N LEU A 1188 -19.63 0.66 13.27
CA LEU A 1188 -20.16 0.57 14.64
C LEU A 1188 -21.50 1.31 14.79
N LEU A 1189 -21.65 2.47 14.15
CA LEU A 1189 -22.89 3.25 14.15
C LEU A 1189 -23.99 2.58 13.34
N ALA A 1190 -23.67 1.98 12.19
CA ALA A 1190 -24.65 1.25 11.37
C ALA A 1190 -25.36 0.13 12.16
N ARG A 1191 -24.68 -0.48 13.13
CA ARG A 1191 -25.24 -1.55 13.99
C ARG A 1191 -26.20 -1.07 15.07
N LYS A 1192 -26.08 0.18 15.50
CA LYS A 1192 -26.95 0.78 16.52
C LYS A 1192 -28.30 1.23 15.94
N THR A 1193 -28.44 1.21 14.62
CA THR A 1193 -29.71 1.49 13.92
C THR A 1193 -30.54 0.21 13.86
N PRO A 1194 -31.77 0.17 14.41
CA PRO A 1194 -32.62 -1.02 14.30
C PRO A 1194 -32.94 -1.28 12.83
N LYS A 1195 -32.62 -2.50 12.37
CA LYS A 1195 -32.93 -2.94 11.01
C LYS A 1195 -34.44 -2.91 10.80
N THR A 1196 -34.86 -2.48 9.62
CA THR A 1196 -36.29 -2.47 9.28
C THR A 1196 -36.78 -3.91 9.04
N PRO A 1197 -38.06 -4.24 9.33
CA PRO A 1197 -38.62 -5.57 9.11
C PRO A 1197 -38.50 -6.09 7.67
N ALA A 1198 -38.21 -5.21 6.70
CA ALA A 1198 -37.97 -5.56 5.31
C ALA A 1198 -36.62 -6.25 5.09
N GLU A 1199 -35.58 -5.90 5.86
CA GLU A 1199 -34.23 -6.47 5.74
C GLU A 1199 -34.12 -7.87 6.38
N GLU A 1200 -34.98 -8.19 7.36
CA GLU A 1200 -35.07 -9.53 7.95
C GLU A 1200 -35.67 -10.56 6.99
N ARG A 1201 -36.59 -10.13 6.11
CA ARG A 1201 -37.23 -11.02 5.12
C ARG A 1201 -36.32 -11.43 3.96
N GLU A 1202 -35.31 -10.62 3.61
CA GLU A 1202 -34.37 -10.98 2.54
C GLU A 1202 -33.36 -12.05 2.97
N LYS A 1203 -32.99 -12.13 4.27
CA LYS A 1203 -32.06 -13.16 4.76
C LYS A 1203 -32.64 -14.57 4.84
N GLU A 1204 -33.96 -14.73 4.94
CA GLU A 1204 -34.61 -16.05 4.97
C GLU A 1204 -34.62 -16.79 3.61
N THR A 1205 -34.22 -16.15 2.51
CA THR A 1205 -34.31 -16.72 1.16
C THR A 1205 -33.01 -17.35 0.63
N THR A 1206 -31.93 -17.39 1.42
CA THR A 1206 -30.69 -18.08 1.03
C THR A 1206 -30.61 -19.48 1.66
N PRO A 1207 -30.39 -20.55 0.86
CA PRO A 1207 -30.37 -21.90 1.41
C PRO A 1207 -29.13 -22.10 2.28
N LYS A 1208 -29.34 -22.47 3.55
CA LYS A 1208 -28.27 -22.90 4.47
C LYS A 1208 -27.54 -24.13 3.88
N PRO A 1209 -26.20 -24.15 3.84
CA PRO A 1209 -25.47 -25.37 3.54
C PRO A 1209 -25.70 -26.39 4.66
N THR A 1210 -26.15 -27.58 4.30
CA THR A 1210 -26.35 -28.73 5.21
C THR A 1210 -25.00 -29.19 5.76
N ALA A 1211 -24.85 -29.16 7.09
CA ALA A 1211 -23.71 -29.75 7.79
C ALA A 1211 -23.69 -31.29 7.56
N PRO A 1212 -22.52 -31.92 7.36
CA PRO A 1212 -22.42 -33.37 7.34
C PRO A 1212 -22.67 -33.93 8.74
N ALA A 1213 -23.46 -35.00 8.83
CA ALA A 1213 -23.79 -35.68 10.08
C ALA A 1213 -22.53 -36.27 10.75
N PRO A 1214 -22.44 -36.25 12.09
CA PRO A 1214 -21.29 -36.82 12.81
C PRO A 1214 -21.29 -38.35 12.68
N THR A 1215 -20.22 -38.91 12.12
CA THR A 1215 -19.94 -40.34 12.17
C THR A 1215 -19.63 -40.77 13.60
N ALA A 1216 -20.34 -41.79 14.08
CA ALA A 1216 -20.14 -42.38 15.39
C ALA A 1216 -18.71 -42.93 15.57
N PRO A 1217 -18.15 -42.90 16.80
CA PRO A 1217 -16.82 -43.45 17.06
C PRO A 1217 -16.83 -44.97 16.91
N ILE A 1218 -15.95 -45.48 16.08
CA ILE A 1218 -15.64 -46.92 15.97
C ILE A 1218 -14.71 -47.26 17.15
N LYS A 1219 -15.06 -48.33 17.87
CA LYS A 1219 -14.25 -48.94 18.94
C LYS A 1219 -12.98 -49.58 18.41
#